data_AF-A0A372FB76-F1
#
_entry.id   AF-A0A372FB76-F1
#
_cell.length_a   1.000
_cell.length_b   1.000
_cell.length_c   1.000
_cell.angle_alpha   90.00
_cell.angle_beta   90.00
_cell.angle_gamma   90.00
#
_symmetry.space_group_name_H-M   'P 1'
#
loop_
_entity.id
_entity.type
_entity.pdbx_description
1 polymer ?
#
loop_
_entity_poly.entity_id
_entity_poly.type
_entity_poly.pdbx_seq_one_letter_code
_entity_poly.pdbx_strand_id
1 'polypeptide(L)'
;MKFLFYYLALVMLSLHAFAISSTKIPGKFSDKIPDKNVRGTALVTTPETDRIVAVGSIFRQTPATGTLPDSVAAEATTTSGSGTTSIDEAAGSSGSNPAVAQKVIAADAPFVTRWNLATAGSGDTQLSFGVATSGVVNYTWTTVPAGTSGSGTFSGTTATLTGLPAGATIDVSISPVNFQRINIANKADKNRLEDVKQWGTVAWTSMEGAFVGCTNLAISATDIPDLSGVTNMSFMFANCTNLNGPTNIGTWNTAAVTNMSNLFYGAFAFNQNIGTWNTAAVTNMSYMFRQASAFNQNIGAWNTAAVTNMSYMFFLASAFNQDIGAWNTSAVTDMNNLFYSASTFNQNIGSWNTSAVTNMSYLFGNASAFNQNIGSWNTATVTNMSGMFASARAFNQNIGSWNTSAVTNMASMFNSASAFNQNIGVWNTAAVTRMDGMFLGASAFNENISDWNTAAVTNMSNMFNRAGTFNQNIGGWNTAAVTRMDGMFSDASAFNQNIGSWSTSAVTNMASMFYGASTFNQDISAWNTAAVTNMSNMFYGASTFNQDISAWNTAAVTNMANMFNGASAFNQNIGLWKTSAVTNMATMFYGASTFNQDISTWNTGAVTSMSNMFNGASAFNQDIGLWSTSAVTNMANMFYGASTFNQDISSWNIGAVTNMSNMFNGASAFNQSLSAWGAKFNPNVNLAAFLNNCGMNISNYDATLTGFNAGTLTGRTMGATGRKYCGSTTARANLVLATGSGGKGWTITGDSYGTPVNPTGTLNPTVCAGSTASLTATCTDGTVSWYNASSSSLLSTGSPYVTPNLTTATTYQVRCEITGGAGCTSGFVTVSVSIDPIAPPTNATVDKTVICANTTIALSATCGTGTPIWYNQPTGGTSLGTGNIVQSPTTTTTYYAGCTNGTCASGSRTATAQVVVTYIGSNLNLTAPISGSSIQAASNSITATNTILTGAQVRYVASSSILLLPQAGGGFQVENGAVFEARIMPLVGCQ
;
A
#
# COMPACT_ATOMS: atom_id res chain seq x y z
N MET A 1 30.53 -34.82 1.76
CA MET A 1 29.52 -34.38 0.76
C MET A 1 28.10 -34.92 1.10
N LYS A 2 27.64 -34.75 2.35
CA LYS A 2 26.29 -35.11 2.84
C LYS A 2 25.82 -34.08 3.90
N PHE A 3 26.13 -32.81 3.68
CA PHE A 3 26.00 -31.73 4.68
C PHE A 3 25.19 -30.51 4.19
N LEU A 4 24.49 -30.62 3.05
CA LEU A 4 23.70 -29.53 2.47
C LEU A 4 22.18 -29.67 2.64
N PHE A 5 21.70 -30.74 3.30
CA PHE A 5 20.27 -31.08 3.32
C PHE A 5 19.48 -30.67 4.57
N TYR A 6 20.13 -30.18 5.63
CA TYR A 6 19.46 -29.79 6.87
C TYR A 6 19.15 -28.29 7.01
N TYR A 7 19.65 -27.45 6.10
CA TYR A 7 19.38 -25.99 6.10
C TYR A 7 18.24 -25.57 5.15
N LEU A 8 17.62 -26.51 4.43
CA LEU A 8 16.52 -26.23 3.48
C LEU A 8 15.16 -26.80 3.91
N ALA A 9 15.10 -27.56 5.01
CA ALA A 9 13.93 -28.32 5.44
C ALA A 9 13.04 -27.60 6.49
N LEU A 10 13.30 -26.33 6.81
CA LEU A 10 12.55 -25.57 7.84
C LEU A 10 11.90 -24.26 7.36
N VAL A 11 11.86 -24.01 6.03
CA VAL A 11 11.31 -22.76 5.44
C VAL A 11 10.12 -23.03 4.49
N MET A 12 9.71 -24.30 4.30
CA MET A 12 8.66 -24.70 3.34
C MET A 12 7.49 -25.45 4.00
N LEU A 13 6.88 -24.87 5.04
CA LEU A 13 5.61 -25.41 5.59
C LEU A 13 4.80 -24.36 6.38
N SER A 14 4.40 -23.27 5.71
CA SER A 14 3.35 -22.35 6.21
C SER A 14 2.68 -21.51 5.11
N LEU A 15 2.24 -22.14 4.02
CA LEU A 15 1.27 -21.58 3.05
C LEU A 15 0.65 -22.73 2.22
N HIS A 16 -0.56 -22.50 1.69
CA HIS A 16 -1.43 -23.44 0.95
C HIS A 16 -2.33 -24.37 1.77
N ALA A 17 -3.32 -23.78 2.45
CA ALA A 17 -4.64 -24.40 2.60
C ALA A 17 -5.71 -23.30 2.74
N PHE A 18 -6.27 -22.83 1.63
CA PHE A 18 -7.71 -22.53 1.40
C PHE A 18 -7.93 -21.89 0.01
N ALA A 19 -9.07 -22.20 -0.62
CA ALA A 19 -9.42 -22.07 -2.06
C ALA A 19 -8.84 -23.23 -2.91
N ILE A 20 -9.64 -23.98 -3.69
CA ILE A 20 -10.77 -23.58 -4.57
C ILE A 20 -11.87 -24.65 -4.54
N SER A 21 -13.15 -24.23 -4.49
CA SER A 21 -14.25 -24.85 -5.29
C SER A 21 -15.58 -24.10 -5.13
N SER A 22 -15.95 -23.30 -6.12
CA SER A 22 -17.30 -23.32 -6.72
C SER A 22 -17.37 -22.39 -7.93
N THR A 23 -17.23 -22.93 -9.13
CA THR A 23 -17.62 -22.24 -10.36
C THR A 23 -19.11 -22.47 -10.62
N LYS A 24 -19.87 -21.40 -10.91
CA LYS A 24 -21.17 -21.50 -11.60
C LYS A 24 -21.33 -20.38 -12.62
N ILE A 25 -22.02 -20.74 -13.69
CA ILE A 25 -22.05 -20.10 -15.02
C ILE A 25 -23.17 -19.02 -15.07
N PRO A 26 -23.04 -17.96 -15.90
CA PRO A 26 -23.90 -16.77 -15.78
C PRO A 26 -25.27 -16.92 -16.45
N GLY A 27 -26.25 -16.19 -15.92
CA GLY A 27 -27.57 -15.99 -16.53
C GLY A 27 -27.94 -14.51 -16.54
N LYS A 28 -28.12 -13.94 -17.74
CA LYS A 28 -28.72 -12.60 -17.91
C LYS A 28 -30.24 -12.71 -17.74
N PHE A 29 -30.86 -11.74 -17.07
CA PHE A 29 -32.20 -11.28 -17.45
C PHE A 29 -32.32 -9.77 -17.24
N SER A 30 -33.04 -9.13 -18.15
CA SER A 30 -33.33 -7.69 -18.19
C SER A 30 -34.78 -7.46 -17.78
N ASP A 31 -35.06 -6.48 -16.91
CA ASP A 31 -35.90 -5.30 -17.25
C ASP A 31 -36.41 -4.53 -16.00
N LYS A 32 -36.30 -3.20 -16.12
CA LYS A 32 -37.31 -2.18 -15.78
C LYS A 32 -37.61 -1.69 -14.33
N ILE A 33 -36.97 -0.54 -14.04
CA ILE A 33 -37.52 0.77 -13.55
C ILE A 33 -38.34 0.81 -12.21
N PRO A 34 -38.68 1.99 -11.62
CA PRO A 34 -37.99 2.47 -10.40
C PRO A 34 -38.92 2.77 -9.21
N ASP A 35 -38.38 3.20 -8.05
CA ASP A 35 -38.67 4.57 -7.55
C ASP A 35 -37.78 5.03 -6.36
N LYS A 36 -37.70 6.37 -6.20
CA LYS A 36 -37.37 7.21 -5.01
C LYS A 36 -36.32 6.73 -3.99
N ASN A 37 -35.21 7.47 -3.80
CA ASN A 37 -35.10 8.75 -3.07
C ASN A 37 -35.73 8.76 -1.66
N VAL A 38 -34.93 8.99 -0.61
CA VAL A 38 -34.78 10.31 0.06
C VAL A 38 -33.75 10.19 1.21
N ARG A 39 -32.91 11.23 1.39
CA ARG A 39 -32.06 11.44 2.59
C ARG A 39 -32.83 12.21 3.66
N GLY A 40 -32.57 11.95 4.94
CA GLY A 40 -32.92 12.84 6.05
C GLY A 40 -32.77 12.15 7.41
N THR A 41 -31.62 12.21 8.08
CA THR A 41 -31.18 13.25 9.05
C THR A 41 -31.98 13.30 10.37
N ALA A 42 -31.34 12.75 11.41
CA ALA A 42 -31.32 13.21 12.81
C ALA A 42 -32.63 13.37 13.62
N LEU A 43 -32.70 12.72 14.79
CA LEU A 43 -32.46 13.41 16.07
C LEU A 43 -32.11 12.45 17.22
N VAL A 44 -31.58 13.04 18.30
CA VAL A 44 -31.16 12.42 19.57
C VAL A 44 -32.34 12.30 20.54
N THR A 45 -32.46 11.18 21.28
CA THR A 45 -32.89 11.15 22.71
C THR A 45 -32.65 9.77 23.35
N THR A 46 -31.87 9.74 24.44
CA THR A 46 -32.13 8.91 25.65
C THR A 46 -32.95 9.78 26.65
N PRO A 47 -33.46 9.32 27.82
CA PRO A 47 -33.16 8.07 28.54
C PRO A 47 -34.34 7.32 29.24
N GLU A 48 -33.96 6.21 29.89
CA GLU A 48 -34.45 5.68 31.19
C GLU A 48 -35.79 4.92 31.40
N THR A 49 -35.66 3.88 32.24
CA THR A 49 -36.59 3.32 33.26
C THR A 49 -37.70 2.28 32.93
N ASP A 50 -37.40 1.03 33.32
CA ASP A 50 -38.04 0.25 34.42
C ASP A 50 -39.04 -0.91 34.14
N ARG A 51 -38.91 -1.95 35.00
CA ARG A 51 -39.79 -3.13 35.28
C ARG A 51 -39.93 -4.25 34.22
N ILE A 52 -39.46 -5.48 34.46
CA ILE A 52 -39.82 -6.50 35.47
C ILE A 52 -41.20 -7.16 35.23
N VAL A 53 -41.16 -8.42 34.77
CA VAL A 53 -42.01 -9.53 35.23
C VAL A 53 -41.14 -10.78 35.34
N ALA A 54 -41.31 -11.57 36.41
CA ALA A 54 -40.55 -12.79 36.68
C ALA A 54 -41.46 -14.01 36.87
N VAL A 55 -40.99 -15.17 36.43
CA VAL A 55 -41.37 -16.52 36.92
C VAL A 55 -40.06 -17.33 36.81
N GLY A 56 -39.35 -17.63 37.90
CA GLY A 56 -39.63 -18.73 38.84
C GLY A 56 -38.66 -19.89 38.55
N SER A 57 -37.48 -19.97 39.18
CA SER A 57 -37.21 -20.64 40.48
C SER A 57 -37.22 -22.18 40.36
N ILE A 58 -36.36 -23.04 40.95
CA ILE A 58 -35.55 -23.08 42.20
C ILE A 58 -34.33 -24.01 41.91
N PHE A 59 -33.09 -23.80 42.40
CA PHE A 59 -32.53 -24.49 43.60
C PHE A 59 -31.16 -23.93 44.03
N ARG A 60 -31.01 -23.63 45.33
CA ARG A 60 -29.72 -23.44 46.03
C ARG A 60 -29.91 -23.51 47.55
N GLN A 61 -29.13 -24.34 48.25
CA GLN A 61 -28.71 -24.30 49.67
C GLN A 61 -27.55 -25.32 49.79
N THR A 62 -26.31 -25.11 50.29
CA THR A 62 -25.69 -24.38 51.44
C THR A 62 -25.68 -25.20 52.77
N PRO A 63 -24.84 -24.90 53.79
CA PRO A 63 -23.45 -25.43 53.92
C PRO A 63 -23.06 -25.89 55.37
N ALA A 64 -21.73 -25.98 55.65
CA ALA A 64 -21.04 -26.26 56.95
C ALA A 64 -20.98 -27.74 57.40
N THR A 65 -20.00 -28.25 58.18
CA THR A 65 -18.87 -27.72 59.00
C THR A 65 -17.56 -28.54 58.75
N GLY A 66 -16.34 -28.24 59.26
CA GLY A 66 -15.80 -27.12 60.06
C GLY A 66 -14.41 -27.43 60.72
N THR A 67 -13.76 -26.39 61.28
CA THR A 67 -12.66 -26.35 62.31
C THR A 67 -11.31 -27.09 62.13
N LEU A 68 -10.22 -26.29 62.08
CA LEU A 68 -8.84 -26.60 62.51
C LEU A 68 -8.71 -26.46 64.06
N PRO A 69 -7.58 -26.83 64.73
CA PRO A 69 -6.40 -25.92 64.83
C PRO A 69 -4.98 -26.57 64.96
N ASP A 70 -3.93 -25.78 64.67
CA ASP A 70 -2.66 -25.58 65.42
C ASP A 70 -1.78 -26.76 65.95
N SER A 71 -0.44 -26.69 66.12
CA SER A 71 0.61 -25.72 65.71
C SER A 71 2.04 -26.19 66.13
N VAL A 72 3.10 -25.66 65.50
CA VAL A 72 4.43 -25.31 66.09
C VAL A 72 5.47 -26.39 66.52
N ALA A 73 6.59 -26.40 65.77
CA ALA A 73 8.02 -26.42 66.14
C ALA A 73 8.78 -27.61 66.80
N ALA A 74 9.99 -27.79 66.25
CA ALA A 74 11.31 -28.02 66.89
C ALA A 74 11.82 -29.43 67.27
N GLU A 75 13.04 -29.68 66.76
CA GLU A 75 14.19 -30.42 67.33
C GLU A 75 14.10 -31.91 67.76
N ALA A 76 14.79 -32.74 66.95
CA ALA A 76 15.90 -33.63 67.32
C ALA A 76 15.75 -34.80 68.33
N THR A 77 16.65 -35.76 68.16
CA THR A 77 17.07 -36.86 69.07
C THR A 77 16.28 -38.19 69.10
N THR A 78 16.84 -39.17 68.37
CA THR A 78 17.24 -40.54 68.81
C THR A 78 16.24 -41.56 69.39
N THR A 79 16.62 -42.84 69.18
CA THR A 79 16.25 -44.07 69.94
C THR A 79 14.77 -44.49 69.89
N SER A 80 14.34 -45.64 69.34
CA SER A 80 14.76 -47.06 69.34
C SER A 80 13.78 -47.91 70.16
N GLY A 81 13.30 -49.03 69.59
CA GLY A 81 12.36 -49.97 70.23
C GLY A 81 11.20 -50.28 69.28
N SER A 82 11.15 -51.38 68.50
CA SER A 82 11.35 -52.82 68.76
C SER A 82 10.04 -53.56 69.07
N GLY A 83 9.85 -54.72 68.44
CA GLY A 83 8.69 -55.62 68.60
C GLY A 83 7.68 -55.50 67.43
N THR A 84 7.31 -56.56 66.71
CA THR A 84 7.61 -58.00 66.88
C THR A 84 7.71 -58.75 65.55
N THR A 85 8.60 -59.73 65.49
CA THR A 85 8.84 -60.65 64.36
C THR A 85 8.05 -61.96 64.47
N SER A 86 7.80 -62.61 63.32
CA SER A 86 7.78 -64.07 63.18
C SER A 86 8.73 -64.45 62.03
N ILE A 87 9.95 -64.96 62.25
CA ILE A 87 10.36 -66.40 62.35
C ILE A 87 9.55 -67.36 61.45
N ASP A 88 10.12 -68.30 60.71
CA ASP A 88 11.47 -68.93 60.69
C ASP A 88 12.01 -69.06 59.22
N GLU A 89 13.24 -69.49 58.86
CA GLU A 89 14.31 -70.27 59.51
C GLU A 89 15.66 -69.84 58.81
N ALA A 90 16.64 -69.26 59.51
CA ALA A 90 17.87 -69.89 60.07
C ALA A 90 18.86 -70.50 59.04
N ALA A 91 20.20 -70.31 59.12
CA ALA A 91 21.03 -69.43 59.95
C ALA A 91 22.45 -69.27 59.36
N GLY A 92 23.18 -68.22 59.76
CA GLY A 92 24.65 -68.16 59.60
C GLY A 92 25.26 -66.77 59.74
N SER A 93 25.38 -66.25 60.96
CA SER A 93 25.88 -64.89 61.24
C SER A 93 27.41 -64.77 61.27
N SER A 94 27.95 -63.63 60.84
CA SER A 94 28.79 -62.79 61.72
C SER A 94 29.06 -61.42 61.09
N GLY A 95 28.98 -60.36 61.90
CA GLY A 95 29.34 -59.01 61.48
C GLY A 95 30.72 -58.62 61.99
N SER A 96 31.49 -57.87 61.19
CA SER A 96 32.67 -57.14 61.64
C SER A 96 32.82 -55.83 60.86
N ASN A 97 33.23 -54.78 61.58
CA ASN A 97 33.52 -53.46 61.03
C ASN A 97 34.95 -53.43 60.43
N PRO A 98 35.31 -52.39 59.68
CA PRO A 98 35.71 -52.53 58.29
C PRO A 98 37.06 -53.24 58.14
N ALA A 99 37.05 -54.47 57.61
CA ALA A 99 38.28 -55.07 57.12
C ALA A 99 38.78 -54.25 55.91
N VAL A 100 40.07 -53.89 55.95
CA VAL A 100 40.79 -53.46 54.74
C VAL A 100 40.60 -54.56 53.70
N ALA A 101 39.83 -54.26 52.66
CA ALA A 101 39.68 -55.17 51.53
C ALA A 101 41.05 -55.29 50.86
N GLN A 102 41.79 -56.34 51.18
CA GLN A 102 42.91 -56.78 50.35
C GLN A 102 42.39 -56.87 48.92
N LYS A 103 43.06 -56.18 48.00
CA LYS A 103 42.86 -56.33 46.57
C LYS A 103 43.17 -57.78 46.21
N VAL A 104 42.16 -58.64 46.28
CA VAL A 104 42.18 -59.95 45.65
C VAL A 104 42.62 -59.69 44.22
N ILE A 105 43.68 -60.33 43.78
CA ILE A 105 44.21 -60.16 42.44
C ILE A 105 43.16 -60.76 41.50
N ALA A 106 42.27 -59.90 41.00
CA ALA A 106 41.42 -60.23 39.87
C ALA A 106 42.36 -60.67 38.75
N ALA A 107 42.12 -61.84 38.18
CA ALA A 107 42.90 -62.32 37.04
C ALA A 107 42.88 -61.26 35.94
N ASP A 108 44.02 -61.06 35.25
CA ASP A 108 44.21 -60.01 34.24
C ASP A 108 43.26 -60.20 33.04
N ALA A 109 42.03 -59.72 33.19
CA ALA A 109 40.98 -59.86 32.21
C ALA A 109 41.22 -58.88 31.06
N PRO A 110 41.26 -59.35 29.80
CA PRO A 110 41.57 -58.49 28.66
C PRO A 110 40.43 -57.54 28.32
N PHE A 111 40.77 -56.43 27.66
CA PHE A 111 39.81 -55.58 26.97
C PHE A 111 39.45 -56.22 25.62
N VAL A 112 38.17 -56.52 25.39
CA VAL A 112 37.71 -57.27 24.21
C VAL A 112 36.78 -56.42 23.35
N THR A 113 37.08 -56.32 22.06
CA THR A 113 36.36 -55.51 21.08
C THR A 113 36.08 -56.28 19.79
N ARG A 114 34.97 -55.96 19.11
CA ARG A 114 34.61 -56.55 17.81
C ARG A 114 34.82 -55.57 16.67
N TRP A 115 35.47 -56.03 15.61
CA TRP A 115 35.82 -55.24 14.44
C TRP A 115 35.39 -55.92 13.15
N ASN A 116 34.72 -55.19 12.26
CA ASN A 116 34.31 -55.66 10.93
C ASN A 116 35.19 -55.05 9.85
N LEU A 117 36.11 -55.86 9.29
CA LEU A 117 37.10 -55.42 8.32
C LEU A 117 36.54 -55.26 6.89
N ALA A 118 35.29 -55.69 6.63
CA ALA A 118 34.59 -55.40 5.37
C ALA A 118 34.13 -53.93 5.26
N THR A 119 34.00 -53.24 6.39
CA THR A 119 33.86 -51.77 6.41
C THR A 119 35.20 -51.12 6.05
N ALA A 120 35.20 -49.97 5.36
CA ALA A 120 36.44 -49.28 5.01
C ALA A 120 37.22 -48.77 6.25
N GLY A 121 38.57 -48.81 6.20
CA GLY A 121 39.47 -48.44 7.30
C GLY A 121 40.94 -48.34 6.85
N SER A 122 41.91 -48.66 7.71
CA SER A 122 43.35 -48.47 7.44
C SER A 122 43.92 -49.33 6.29
N GLY A 123 43.22 -50.38 5.90
CA GLY A 123 43.61 -51.31 4.83
C GLY A 123 42.84 -52.62 4.94
N ASP A 124 42.94 -53.49 3.93
CA ASP A 124 42.13 -54.72 3.88
C ASP A 124 42.55 -55.75 4.94
N THR A 125 43.84 -55.83 5.25
CA THR A 125 44.43 -56.79 6.20
C THR A 125 45.06 -56.13 7.43
N GLN A 126 44.66 -54.87 7.70
CA GLN A 126 45.21 -54.03 8.78
C GLN A 126 44.10 -53.30 9.54
N LEU A 127 44.31 -53.15 10.84
CA LEU A 127 43.51 -52.32 11.75
C LEU A 127 44.42 -51.32 12.48
N SER A 128 44.07 -50.03 12.53
CA SER A 128 44.86 -49.01 13.24
C SER A 128 44.02 -48.06 14.10
N PHE A 129 44.47 -47.81 15.33
CA PHE A 129 43.82 -46.87 16.26
C PHE A 129 44.82 -46.23 17.22
N GLY A 130 44.46 -45.06 17.78
CA GLY A 130 45.27 -44.42 18.82
C GLY A 130 45.19 -45.18 20.14
N VAL A 131 46.30 -45.18 20.88
CA VAL A 131 46.41 -45.80 22.22
C VAL A 131 47.32 -44.96 23.11
N ALA A 132 47.40 -45.31 24.40
CA ALA A 132 48.57 -45.00 25.23
C ALA A 132 48.98 -46.24 26.02
N THR A 133 50.29 -46.45 26.17
CA THR A 133 50.86 -47.62 26.85
C THR A 133 52.06 -47.24 27.72
N SER A 134 52.23 -47.88 28.87
CA SER A 134 53.44 -47.75 29.70
C SER A 134 54.60 -48.65 29.26
N GLY A 135 54.38 -49.50 28.25
CA GLY A 135 55.33 -50.50 27.78
C GLY A 135 54.77 -51.29 26.60
N VAL A 136 55.29 -52.49 26.37
CA VAL A 136 54.75 -53.41 25.35
C VAL A 136 53.44 -54.01 25.82
N VAL A 137 52.41 -53.97 24.98
CA VAL A 137 51.09 -54.56 25.18
C VAL A 137 50.91 -55.74 24.23
N ASN A 138 50.46 -56.87 24.77
CA ASN A 138 50.15 -58.07 23.99
C ASN A 138 48.68 -58.04 23.53
N TYR A 139 48.39 -58.55 22.33
CA TYR A 139 47.02 -58.79 21.87
C TYR A 139 46.88 -60.15 21.19
N THR A 140 45.65 -60.67 21.19
CA THR A 140 45.21 -61.77 20.32
C THR A 140 43.98 -61.34 19.52
N TRP A 141 43.70 -62.04 18.42
CA TRP A 141 42.47 -61.88 17.65
C TRP A 141 41.94 -63.21 17.16
N THR A 142 40.64 -63.29 16.90
CA THR A 142 39.97 -64.47 16.34
C THR A 142 38.80 -64.05 15.46
N THR A 143 38.55 -64.76 14.35
CA THR A 143 37.40 -64.48 13.48
C THR A 143 36.06 -64.77 14.17
N VAL A 144 35.00 -64.17 13.64
CA VAL A 144 33.62 -64.41 14.05
C VAL A 144 32.80 -64.82 12.82
N PRO A 145 32.33 -66.08 12.69
CA PRO A 145 32.54 -67.21 13.60
C PRO A 145 34.02 -67.63 13.77
N ALA A 146 34.31 -68.32 14.87
CA ALA A 146 35.66 -68.79 15.19
C ALA A 146 36.18 -69.75 14.13
N GLY A 147 37.35 -69.42 13.54
CA GLY A 147 37.96 -70.20 12.47
C GLY A 147 39.46 -69.95 12.35
N THR A 148 39.88 -68.69 12.22
CA THR A 148 41.30 -68.31 12.30
C THR A 148 41.56 -67.38 13.48
N SER A 149 42.80 -67.37 13.96
CA SER A 149 43.26 -66.55 15.08
C SER A 149 44.72 -66.18 14.93
N GLY A 150 45.13 -65.10 15.57
CA GLY A 150 46.52 -64.67 15.63
C GLY A 150 46.83 -63.85 16.88
N SER A 151 48.08 -63.43 17.00
CA SER A 151 48.58 -62.65 18.14
C SER A 151 49.67 -61.67 17.69
N GLY A 152 49.96 -60.69 18.52
CA GLY A 152 51.04 -59.74 18.30
C GLY A 152 51.22 -58.79 19.47
N THR A 153 52.01 -57.74 19.26
CA THR A 153 52.27 -56.70 20.26
C THR A 153 52.22 -55.30 19.65
N PHE A 154 51.99 -54.29 20.49
CA PHE A 154 52.16 -52.88 20.15
C PHE A 154 52.64 -52.06 21.36
N SER A 155 53.08 -50.83 21.12
CA SER A 155 53.42 -49.86 22.16
C SER A 155 53.37 -48.43 21.61
N GLY A 156 53.41 -47.43 22.50
CA GLY A 156 53.43 -46.02 22.15
C GLY A 156 52.03 -45.42 21.98
N THR A 157 51.83 -44.64 20.91
CA THR A 157 50.63 -43.80 20.72
C THR A 157 49.64 -44.32 19.66
N THR A 158 50.01 -45.36 18.91
CA THR A 158 49.17 -45.97 17.87
C THR A 158 49.37 -47.49 17.87
N ALA A 159 48.28 -48.24 17.97
CA ALA A 159 48.26 -49.67 17.73
C ALA A 159 48.02 -49.89 16.23
N THR A 160 48.81 -50.80 15.63
CA THR A 160 48.69 -51.20 14.23
C THR A 160 48.78 -52.71 14.15
N LEU A 161 47.65 -53.36 13.94
CA LEU A 161 47.52 -54.81 13.85
C LEU A 161 47.56 -55.19 12.37
N THR A 162 48.46 -56.11 12.00
CA THR A 162 48.68 -56.55 10.61
C THR A 162 48.47 -58.06 10.46
N GLY A 163 48.33 -58.53 9.22
CA GLY A 163 48.08 -59.95 8.93
C GLY A 163 46.66 -60.40 9.27
N LEU A 164 45.71 -59.47 9.34
CA LEU A 164 44.31 -59.76 9.61
C LEU A 164 43.60 -60.31 8.36
N PRO A 165 42.61 -61.21 8.50
CA PRO A 165 41.88 -61.77 7.37
C PRO A 165 40.97 -60.71 6.71
N ALA A 166 41.18 -60.45 5.42
CA ALA A 166 40.47 -59.42 4.68
C ALA A 166 38.95 -59.64 4.66
N GLY A 167 38.19 -58.58 4.93
CA GLY A 167 36.73 -58.61 4.93
C GLY A 167 36.08 -59.39 6.09
N ALA A 168 36.85 -59.97 7.03
CA ALA A 168 36.30 -60.72 8.14
C ALA A 168 35.82 -59.83 9.30
N THR A 169 34.89 -60.34 10.09
CA THR A 169 34.66 -59.85 11.46
C THR A 169 35.61 -60.56 12.41
N ILE A 170 36.26 -59.82 13.31
CA ILE A 170 37.20 -60.33 14.31
C ILE A 170 36.84 -59.82 15.71
N ASP A 171 37.04 -60.66 16.73
CA ASP A 171 37.15 -60.22 18.12
C ASP A 171 38.65 -60.02 18.43
N VAL A 172 39.02 -58.84 18.93
CA VAL A 172 40.38 -58.47 19.35
C VAL A 172 40.41 -58.39 20.88
N SER A 173 41.34 -59.12 21.48
CA SER A 173 41.56 -59.22 22.93
C SER A 173 42.90 -58.59 23.28
N ILE A 174 42.88 -57.50 24.06
CA ILE A 174 44.07 -56.71 24.43
C ILE A 174 44.39 -56.95 25.90
N SER A 175 45.64 -57.32 26.19
CA SER A 175 46.12 -57.52 27.56
C SER A 175 46.01 -56.22 28.37
N PRO A 176 45.54 -56.25 29.63
CA PRO A 176 45.47 -55.05 30.46
C PRO A 176 46.85 -54.58 30.92
N VAL A 177 47.86 -55.47 30.89
CA VAL A 177 49.24 -55.17 31.24
C VAL A 177 49.81 -54.15 30.25
N ASN A 178 50.31 -53.03 30.79
CA ASN A 178 50.81 -51.86 30.08
C ASN A 178 49.81 -51.06 29.24
N PHE A 179 48.54 -51.47 29.11
CA PHE A 179 47.54 -50.74 28.35
C PHE A 179 46.85 -49.68 29.22
N GLN A 180 46.74 -48.43 28.74
CA GLN A 180 46.29 -47.31 29.59
C GLN A 180 45.17 -46.46 28.96
N ARG A 181 45.09 -46.39 27.63
CA ARG A 181 44.08 -45.61 26.89
C ARG A 181 43.84 -46.22 25.51
N ILE A 182 42.59 -46.19 25.07
CA ILE A 182 42.18 -46.31 23.67
C ILE A 182 41.74 -44.92 23.17
N ASN A 183 42.03 -44.61 21.91
CA ASN A 183 41.69 -43.32 21.32
C ASN A 183 41.44 -43.46 19.81
N ILE A 184 40.20 -43.78 19.44
CA ILE A 184 39.80 -43.88 18.03
C ILE A 184 39.83 -42.51 17.35
N ALA A 185 39.47 -41.41 18.05
CA ALA A 185 39.62 -40.02 17.59
C ALA A 185 39.32 -39.77 16.10
N ASN A 186 38.13 -40.19 15.62
CA ASN A 186 37.71 -40.00 14.23
C ASN A 186 38.60 -40.67 13.13
N LYS A 187 39.57 -41.53 13.47
CA LYS A 187 40.52 -42.16 12.54
C LYS A 187 39.86 -43.11 11.52
N ALA A 188 40.66 -43.70 10.64
CA ALA A 188 40.21 -44.50 9.50
C ALA A 188 39.24 -45.62 9.92
N ASP A 189 39.62 -46.44 10.90
CA ASP A 189 38.89 -47.65 11.30
C ASP A 189 37.70 -47.40 12.24
N LYS A 190 37.31 -46.15 12.53
CA LYS A 190 36.25 -45.84 13.52
C LYS A 190 34.92 -46.57 13.27
N ASN A 191 34.53 -46.75 12.00
CA ASN A 191 33.29 -47.44 11.63
C ASN A 191 33.44 -48.96 11.59
N ARG A 192 34.67 -49.49 11.70
CA ARG A 192 34.92 -50.93 11.81
C ARG A 192 34.64 -51.44 13.22
N LEU A 193 34.77 -50.60 14.26
CA LEU A 193 34.43 -50.99 15.63
C LEU A 193 32.91 -51.15 15.76
N GLU A 194 32.46 -52.37 15.98
CA GLU A 194 31.04 -52.72 16.13
C GLU A 194 30.63 -52.95 17.58
N ASP A 195 31.55 -53.40 18.46
CA ASP A 195 31.20 -53.73 19.84
C ASP A 195 32.37 -53.59 20.81
N VAL A 196 32.10 -53.10 22.02
CA VAL A 196 32.94 -53.32 23.21
C VAL A 196 32.29 -54.43 24.02
N LYS A 197 32.93 -55.61 23.98
CA LYS A 197 32.41 -56.86 24.54
C LYS A 197 32.84 -57.12 25.98
N GLN A 198 33.96 -56.55 26.40
CA GLN A 198 34.50 -56.67 27.76
C GLN A 198 35.43 -55.50 28.04
N TRP A 199 35.28 -54.84 29.18
CA TRP A 199 36.18 -53.77 29.63
C TRP A 199 37.50 -54.29 30.19
N GLY A 200 37.46 -55.44 30.87
CA GLY A 200 38.62 -56.08 31.49
C GLY A 200 39.15 -55.32 32.72
N THR A 201 40.36 -55.67 33.17
CA THR A 201 41.02 -55.06 34.34
C THR A 201 41.98 -53.92 33.95
N VAL A 202 41.73 -53.26 32.81
CA VAL A 202 42.55 -52.12 32.34
C VAL A 202 42.44 -50.95 33.33
N ALA A 203 43.58 -50.52 33.87
CA ALA A 203 43.66 -49.32 34.71
C ALA A 203 43.70 -48.07 33.82
N TRP A 204 42.52 -47.60 33.41
CA TRP A 204 42.38 -46.50 32.46
C TRP A 204 42.89 -45.17 33.05
N THR A 205 43.75 -44.47 32.30
CA THR A 205 44.28 -43.14 32.70
C THR A 205 43.49 -41.98 32.11
N SER A 206 42.74 -42.22 31.03
CA SER A 206 41.82 -41.25 30.41
C SER A 206 40.86 -41.97 29.46
N MET A 207 39.61 -41.52 29.40
CA MET A 207 38.62 -41.92 28.39
C MET A 207 38.35 -40.80 27.36
N GLU A 208 39.14 -39.72 27.39
CA GLU A 208 39.06 -38.64 26.42
C GLU A 208 39.13 -39.18 24.99
N GLY A 209 38.14 -38.83 24.17
CA GLY A 209 38.09 -39.17 22.75
C GLY A 209 38.03 -40.67 22.41
N ALA A 210 37.81 -41.54 23.41
CA ALA A 210 38.02 -42.99 23.29
C ALA A 210 37.37 -43.61 22.05
N PHE A 211 36.09 -43.34 21.79
CA PHE A 211 35.31 -43.95 20.70
C PHE A 211 34.76 -42.94 19.70
N VAL A 212 35.35 -41.74 19.61
CA VAL A 212 34.83 -40.63 18.77
C VAL A 212 34.60 -41.07 17.33
N GLY A 213 33.35 -40.89 16.88
CA GLY A 213 32.91 -41.15 15.52
C GLY A 213 32.66 -42.61 15.19
N CYS A 214 32.71 -43.53 16.17
CA CYS A 214 32.32 -44.92 15.96
C CYS A 214 30.80 -45.04 15.77
N THR A 215 30.29 -44.80 14.56
CA THR A 215 28.85 -44.80 14.27
C THR A 215 28.20 -46.17 14.47
N ASN A 216 28.98 -47.24 14.32
CA ASN A 216 28.52 -48.63 14.38
C ASN A 216 28.67 -49.26 15.78
N LEU A 217 29.16 -48.51 16.76
CA LEU A 217 29.45 -49.00 18.10
C LEU A 217 28.17 -49.36 18.88
N ALA A 218 28.02 -50.63 19.19
CA ALA A 218 27.30 -51.12 20.36
C ALA A 218 28.26 -51.35 21.54
N ILE A 219 27.71 -51.59 22.73
CA ILE A 219 28.49 -52.05 23.89
C ILE A 219 27.66 -53.15 24.55
N SER A 220 28.07 -54.41 24.33
CA SER A 220 27.48 -55.60 24.94
C SER A 220 28.16 -56.02 26.26
N ALA A 221 29.27 -55.38 26.62
CA ALA A 221 29.99 -55.60 27.87
C ALA A 221 29.08 -55.58 29.11
N THR A 222 29.15 -56.66 29.89
CA THR A 222 28.42 -56.83 31.15
C THR A 222 29.26 -56.52 32.39
N ASP A 223 30.59 -56.47 32.23
CA ASP A 223 31.52 -55.93 33.21
C ASP A 223 31.53 -54.38 33.16
N ILE A 224 32.30 -53.76 34.07
CA ILE A 224 32.41 -52.30 34.19
C ILE A 224 33.89 -51.88 34.03
N PRO A 225 34.18 -50.72 33.43
CA PRO A 225 35.54 -50.21 33.34
C PRO A 225 36.05 -49.70 34.70
N ASP A 226 37.32 -49.96 35.00
CA ASP A 226 38.00 -49.29 36.13
C ASP A 226 38.33 -47.84 35.75
N LEU A 227 37.41 -46.94 36.07
CA LEU A 227 37.53 -45.50 35.87
C LEU A 227 38.18 -44.78 37.06
N SER A 228 38.73 -45.48 38.06
CA SER A 228 39.27 -44.85 39.27
C SER A 228 40.43 -43.88 39.01
N GLY A 229 41.17 -44.07 37.92
CA GLY A 229 42.21 -43.15 37.43
C GLY A 229 41.75 -42.11 36.40
N VAL A 230 40.48 -42.10 35.99
CA VAL A 230 39.99 -41.29 34.86
C VAL A 230 39.40 -39.97 35.35
N THR A 231 40.11 -38.87 35.07
CA THR A 231 39.63 -37.51 35.35
C THR A 231 38.95 -36.84 34.15
N ASN A 232 39.22 -37.31 32.93
CA ASN A 232 38.70 -36.74 31.68
C ASN A 232 38.00 -37.82 30.84
N MET A 233 36.68 -37.66 30.64
CA MET A 233 35.87 -38.48 29.73
C MET A 233 35.37 -37.67 28.52
N SER A 234 35.89 -36.45 28.29
CA SER A 234 35.36 -35.58 27.24
C SER A 234 35.43 -36.23 25.86
N PHE A 235 34.38 -36.02 25.06
CA PHE A 235 34.18 -36.64 23.76
C PHE A 235 34.12 -38.18 23.71
N MET A 236 34.13 -38.94 24.82
CA MET A 236 34.27 -40.42 24.80
C MET A 236 33.37 -41.12 23.76
N PHE A 237 32.11 -40.69 23.64
CA PHE A 237 31.10 -41.22 22.70
C PHE A 237 30.61 -40.19 21.68
N ALA A 238 31.39 -39.14 21.42
CA ALA A 238 31.00 -38.10 20.47
C ALA A 238 30.84 -38.66 19.05
N ASN A 239 29.66 -38.49 18.47
CA ASN A 239 29.20 -38.99 17.17
C ASN A 239 29.11 -40.53 17.09
N CYS A 240 28.97 -41.23 18.22
CA CYS A 240 28.53 -42.62 18.25
C CYS A 240 27.01 -42.70 18.00
N THR A 241 26.60 -42.49 16.75
CA THR A 241 25.20 -42.22 16.39
C THR A 241 24.20 -43.30 16.77
N ASN A 242 24.63 -44.57 16.77
CA ASN A 242 23.79 -45.73 17.11
C ASN A 242 23.97 -46.21 18.57
N LEU A 243 24.79 -45.52 19.38
CA LEU A 243 25.07 -45.94 20.75
C LEU A 243 23.80 -45.83 21.61
N ASN A 244 23.35 -46.96 22.15
CA ASN A 244 22.30 -47.02 23.15
C ASN A 244 22.55 -48.16 24.15
N GLY A 245 23.79 -48.25 24.64
CA GLY A 245 24.26 -49.26 25.60
C GLY A 245 25.59 -48.84 26.25
N PRO A 246 26.11 -49.63 27.21
CA PRO A 246 25.49 -50.82 27.78
C PRO A 246 24.37 -50.47 28.76
N THR A 247 23.52 -51.44 29.10
CA THR A 247 22.45 -51.25 30.10
C THR A 247 22.99 -51.05 31.52
N ASN A 248 24.22 -51.49 31.80
CA ASN A 248 24.90 -51.30 33.07
C ASN A 248 25.63 -49.94 33.20
N ILE A 249 25.55 -49.04 32.21
CA ILE A 249 26.35 -47.81 32.16
C ILE A 249 26.21 -46.92 33.41
N GLY A 250 25.03 -46.88 34.02
CA GLY A 250 24.79 -46.16 35.28
C GLY A 250 25.58 -46.68 36.50
N THR A 251 26.13 -47.90 36.44
CA THR A 251 26.92 -48.50 37.53
C THR A 251 28.42 -48.19 37.46
N TRP A 252 28.86 -47.42 36.46
CA TRP A 252 30.27 -47.04 36.30
C TRP A 252 30.71 -46.02 37.38
N ASN A 253 31.90 -46.22 37.94
CA ASN A 253 32.45 -45.35 38.98
C ASN A 253 33.02 -44.04 38.39
N THR A 254 32.20 -42.99 38.32
CA THR A 254 32.56 -41.69 37.78
C THR A 254 33.15 -40.69 38.79
N ALA A 255 33.40 -41.10 40.03
CA ALA A 255 33.73 -40.20 41.15
C ALA A 255 35.01 -39.33 40.97
N ALA A 256 35.96 -39.77 40.14
CA ALA A 256 37.20 -39.03 39.84
C ALA A 256 37.06 -38.07 38.64
N VAL A 257 35.96 -38.13 37.89
CA VAL A 257 35.79 -37.42 36.62
C VAL A 257 35.50 -35.94 36.87
N THR A 258 36.32 -35.06 36.28
CA THR A 258 36.16 -33.60 36.37
C THR A 258 35.64 -32.98 35.07
N ASN A 259 35.85 -33.63 33.92
CA ASN A 259 35.44 -33.15 32.60
C ASN A 259 34.59 -34.19 31.86
N MET A 260 33.31 -33.86 31.64
CA MET A 260 32.33 -34.64 30.86
C MET A 260 31.87 -33.90 29.59
N SER A 261 32.60 -32.86 29.16
CA SER A 261 32.20 -32.06 28.00
C SER A 261 32.14 -32.90 26.71
N ASN A 262 31.14 -32.63 25.86
CA ASN A 262 30.89 -33.36 24.61
C ASN A 262 30.72 -34.90 24.74
N LEU A 263 30.54 -35.46 25.95
CA LEU A 263 30.58 -36.91 26.20
C LEU A 263 29.70 -37.73 25.24
N PHE A 264 28.44 -37.30 25.05
CA PHE A 264 27.44 -37.90 24.17
C PHE A 264 27.06 -36.97 23.01
N TYR A 265 27.94 -36.03 22.63
CA TYR A 265 27.68 -35.09 21.53
C TYR A 265 27.36 -35.85 20.23
N GLY A 266 26.17 -35.68 19.65
CA GLY A 266 25.76 -36.37 18.42
C GLY A 266 25.47 -37.87 18.58
N ALA A 267 25.35 -38.39 19.80
CA ALA A 267 24.89 -39.74 20.08
C ALA A 267 23.34 -39.80 19.98
N PHE A 268 22.80 -39.66 18.78
CA PHE A 268 21.36 -39.45 18.52
C PHE A 268 20.44 -40.47 19.20
N ALA A 269 20.86 -41.75 19.26
CA ALA A 269 20.10 -42.86 19.82
C ALA A 269 20.29 -43.06 21.33
N PHE A 270 21.19 -42.31 21.99
CA PHE A 270 21.56 -42.58 23.38
C PHE A 270 20.45 -42.19 24.35
N ASN A 271 19.95 -43.19 25.11
CA ASN A 271 18.92 -42.98 26.13
C ASN A 271 19.06 -43.95 27.32
N GLN A 272 20.30 -44.28 27.73
CA GLN A 272 20.57 -45.20 28.84
C GLN A 272 20.66 -44.48 30.19
N ASN A 273 20.25 -45.16 31.27
CA ASN A 273 20.18 -44.57 32.61
C ASN A 273 21.59 -44.31 33.17
N ILE A 274 21.85 -43.04 33.50
CA ILE A 274 23.10 -42.51 34.07
C ILE A 274 22.83 -41.65 35.33
N GLY A 275 21.61 -41.68 35.88
CA GLY A 275 21.22 -40.87 37.04
C GLY A 275 21.98 -41.21 38.32
N THR A 276 22.57 -42.41 38.39
CA THR A 276 23.37 -42.92 39.52
C THR A 276 24.86 -42.55 39.47
N TRP A 277 25.31 -41.83 38.44
CA TRP A 277 26.69 -41.36 38.33
C TRP A 277 27.06 -40.34 39.41
N ASN A 278 28.27 -40.43 39.96
CA ASN A 278 28.80 -39.45 40.90
C ASN A 278 29.42 -38.28 40.13
N THR A 279 28.70 -37.17 40.10
CA THR A 279 29.09 -35.94 39.38
C THR A 279 29.74 -34.88 40.27
N ALA A 280 29.98 -35.14 41.56
CA ALA A 280 30.41 -34.14 42.54
C ALA A 280 31.77 -33.46 42.23
N ALA A 281 32.64 -34.11 41.45
CA ALA A 281 33.93 -33.57 41.00
C ALA A 281 33.86 -32.87 39.63
N VAL A 282 32.74 -32.95 38.92
CA VAL A 282 32.59 -32.46 37.54
C VAL A 282 32.49 -30.93 37.54
N THR A 283 33.39 -30.28 36.80
CA THR A 283 33.40 -28.82 36.63
C THR A 283 32.89 -28.38 35.26
N ASN A 284 32.95 -29.25 34.25
CA ASN A 284 32.56 -28.95 32.87
C ASN A 284 31.62 -30.02 32.28
N MET A 285 30.38 -29.61 31.98
CA MET A 285 29.35 -30.41 31.31
C MET A 285 28.94 -29.82 29.94
N SER A 286 29.70 -28.86 29.42
CA SER A 286 29.39 -28.20 28.15
C SER A 286 29.24 -29.21 27.00
N TYR A 287 28.25 -28.99 26.12
CA TYR A 287 27.95 -29.84 24.96
C TYR A 287 27.62 -31.33 25.27
N MET A 288 27.51 -31.75 26.54
CA MET A 288 27.47 -33.18 26.94
C MET A 288 26.40 -34.00 26.20
N PHE A 289 25.18 -33.47 26.05
CA PHE A 289 24.05 -34.09 25.34
C PHE A 289 23.65 -33.34 24.07
N ARG A 290 24.52 -32.48 23.52
CA ARG A 290 24.21 -31.76 22.29
C ARG A 290 23.90 -32.76 21.19
N GLN A 291 22.73 -32.64 20.56
CA GLN A 291 22.20 -33.56 19.54
C GLN A 291 21.98 -35.01 20.01
N ALA A 292 21.95 -35.29 21.31
CA ALA A 292 21.46 -36.57 21.84
C ALA A 292 19.91 -36.56 21.82
N SER A 293 19.33 -36.57 20.62
CA SER A 293 17.91 -36.28 20.38
C SER A 293 16.92 -37.22 21.08
N ALA A 294 17.33 -38.45 21.38
CA ALA A 294 16.53 -39.44 22.10
C ALA A 294 16.71 -39.40 23.64
N PHE A 295 17.67 -38.62 24.17
CA PHE A 295 18.01 -38.65 25.59
C PHE A 295 16.92 -38.00 26.45
N ASN A 296 16.38 -38.77 27.40
CA ASN A 296 15.34 -38.32 28.33
C ASN A 296 15.39 -39.11 29.66
N GLN A 297 16.59 -39.44 30.16
CA GLN A 297 16.78 -40.18 31.41
C GLN A 297 16.90 -39.26 32.62
N ASN A 298 16.38 -39.69 33.77
CA ASN A 298 16.41 -38.90 35.00
C ASN A 298 17.84 -38.69 35.49
N ILE A 299 18.23 -37.42 35.63
CA ILE A 299 19.52 -36.92 36.09
C ILE A 299 19.38 -35.86 37.19
N GLY A 300 18.19 -35.71 37.78
CA GLY A 300 17.91 -34.72 38.82
C GLY A 300 18.68 -34.93 40.13
N ALA A 301 19.15 -36.16 40.38
CA ALA A 301 19.94 -36.54 41.56
C ALA A 301 21.45 -36.19 41.46
N TRP A 302 21.91 -35.64 40.34
CA TRP A 302 23.31 -35.27 40.15
C TRP A 302 23.75 -34.10 41.05
N ASN A 303 24.98 -34.18 41.59
CA ASN A 303 25.59 -33.10 42.34
C ASN A 303 26.34 -32.16 41.37
N THR A 304 25.71 -31.04 41.02
CA THR A 304 26.26 -30.05 40.10
C THR A 304 27.02 -28.91 40.77
N ALA A 305 27.26 -28.96 42.09
CA ALA A 305 27.78 -27.80 42.85
C ALA A 305 29.17 -27.30 42.40
N ALA A 306 29.97 -28.16 41.76
CA ALA A 306 31.28 -27.81 41.20
C ALA A 306 31.23 -27.37 39.73
N VAL A 307 30.08 -27.49 39.05
CA VAL A 307 29.94 -27.21 37.61
C VAL A 307 29.95 -25.70 37.36
N THR A 308 30.89 -25.24 36.55
CA THR A 308 31.01 -23.81 36.17
C THR A 308 30.52 -23.53 34.75
N ASN A 309 30.47 -24.55 33.89
CA ASN A 309 30.08 -24.42 32.48
C ASN A 309 29.08 -25.51 32.06
N MET A 310 27.88 -25.08 31.67
CA MET A 310 26.79 -25.91 31.12
C MET A 310 26.40 -25.51 29.68
N SER A 311 27.22 -24.68 29.01
CA SER A 311 26.97 -24.19 27.65
C SER A 311 26.61 -25.32 26.67
N TYR A 312 25.58 -25.10 25.84
CA TYR A 312 25.11 -26.07 24.83
C TYR A 312 24.72 -27.48 25.34
N MET A 313 24.64 -27.74 26.65
CA MET A 313 24.55 -29.11 27.17
C MET A 313 23.36 -29.92 26.61
N PHE A 314 22.18 -29.31 26.42
CA PHE A 314 20.98 -29.95 25.82
C PHE A 314 20.61 -29.36 24.45
N PHE A 315 21.56 -28.73 23.74
CA PHE A 315 21.32 -28.17 22.40
C PHE A 315 20.82 -29.26 21.44
N LEU A 316 19.63 -29.12 20.86
CA LEU A 316 18.95 -30.15 20.04
C LEU A 316 18.69 -31.51 20.75
N ALA A 317 18.68 -31.56 22.09
CA ALA A 317 18.20 -32.72 22.84
C ALA A 317 16.65 -32.73 22.87
N SER A 318 16.03 -32.92 21.70
CA SER A 318 14.61 -32.65 21.46
C SER A 318 13.61 -33.42 22.34
N ALA A 319 13.99 -34.59 22.87
CA ALA A 319 13.16 -35.39 23.75
C ALA A 319 13.34 -35.10 25.26
N PHE A 320 14.35 -34.30 25.63
CA PHE A 320 14.73 -34.12 27.03
C PHE A 320 13.71 -33.25 27.79
N ASN A 321 13.06 -33.83 28.80
CA ASN A 321 12.09 -33.17 29.66
C ASN A 321 12.08 -33.75 31.08
N GLN A 322 13.25 -33.99 31.67
CA GLN A 322 13.40 -34.55 33.03
C GLN A 322 13.61 -33.46 34.08
N ASP A 323 13.13 -33.72 35.30
CA ASP A 323 13.28 -32.79 36.42
C ASP A 323 14.76 -32.63 36.82
N ILE A 324 15.19 -31.37 36.85
CA ILE A 324 16.53 -30.89 37.19
C ILE A 324 16.45 -29.65 38.10
N GLY A 325 15.28 -29.35 38.68
CA GLY A 325 15.08 -28.19 39.55
C GLY A 325 15.89 -28.25 40.86
N ALA A 326 16.33 -29.45 41.25
CA ALA A 326 17.16 -29.69 42.43
C ALA A 326 18.68 -29.44 42.21
N TRP A 327 19.11 -29.17 40.98
CA TRP A 327 20.53 -28.90 40.69
C TRP A 327 21.04 -27.62 41.37
N ASN A 328 22.22 -27.69 41.95
CA ASN A 328 22.92 -26.50 42.44
C ASN A 328 23.69 -25.84 41.28
N THR A 329 23.25 -24.66 40.86
CA THR A 329 23.85 -23.89 39.77
C THR A 329 24.70 -22.70 40.24
N SER A 330 24.96 -22.55 41.55
CA SER A 330 25.59 -21.33 42.10
C SER A 330 26.99 -21.01 41.58
N ALA A 331 27.69 -21.99 41.01
CA ALA A 331 29.01 -21.85 40.39
C ALA A 331 28.98 -21.63 38.86
N VAL A 332 27.81 -21.76 38.22
CA VAL A 332 27.66 -21.70 36.76
C VAL A 332 27.76 -20.24 36.29
N THR A 333 28.68 -19.98 35.35
CA THR A 333 28.93 -18.63 34.80
C THR A 333 28.45 -18.44 33.37
N ASP A 334 28.36 -19.52 32.59
CA ASP A 334 27.84 -19.54 31.21
C ASP A 334 26.75 -20.61 31.04
N MET A 335 25.56 -20.15 30.61
CA MET A 335 24.39 -20.97 30.29
C MET A 335 23.97 -20.81 28.83
N ASN A 336 24.82 -20.25 27.95
CA ASN A 336 24.42 -19.98 26.58
C ASN A 336 24.00 -21.26 25.85
N ASN A 337 22.93 -21.13 25.06
CA ASN A 337 22.38 -22.22 24.23
C ASN A 337 22.03 -23.53 24.98
N LEU A 338 21.97 -23.53 26.32
CA LEU A 338 21.84 -24.74 27.14
C LEU A 338 20.61 -25.59 26.77
N PHE A 339 19.44 -24.99 26.55
CA PHE A 339 18.22 -25.67 26.08
C PHE A 339 17.83 -25.30 24.65
N TYR A 340 18.76 -24.83 23.82
CA TYR A 340 18.43 -24.40 22.46
C TYR A 340 17.87 -25.57 21.63
N SER A 341 16.64 -25.43 21.12
CA SER A 341 15.88 -26.48 20.43
C SER A 341 15.65 -27.77 21.24
N ALA A 342 15.68 -27.70 22.58
CA ALA A 342 15.13 -28.73 23.45
C ALA A 342 13.59 -28.60 23.46
N SER A 343 12.95 -28.97 22.34
CA SER A 343 11.57 -28.58 22.00
C SER A 343 10.49 -29.05 22.98
N THR A 344 10.73 -30.12 23.72
CA THR A 344 9.82 -30.68 24.75
C THR A 344 10.11 -30.19 26.17
N PHE A 345 11.25 -29.52 26.42
CA PHE A 345 11.67 -29.15 27.77
C PHE A 345 10.75 -28.10 28.39
N ASN A 346 10.13 -28.43 29.52
CA ASN A 346 9.22 -27.57 30.26
C ASN A 346 9.21 -27.89 31.77
N GLN A 347 10.38 -28.20 32.35
CA GLN A 347 10.51 -28.56 33.78
C GLN A 347 10.86 -27.36 34.67
N ASN A 348 10.40 -27.40 35.92
CA ASN A 348 10.55 -26.28 36.85
C ASN A 348 12.01 -26.09 37.27
N ILE A 349 12.56 -24.92 36.93
CA ILE A 349 13.94 -24.50 37.23
C ILE A 349 13.98 -23.12 37.91
N GLY A 350 12.85 -22.65 38.46
CA GLY A 350 12.76 -21.36 39.16
C GLY A 350 13.58 -21.28 40.46
N SER A 351 13.99 -22.44 41.00
CA SER A 351 14.87 -22.62 42.16
C SER A 351 16.36 -22.45 41.86
N TRP A 352 16.77 -22.41 40.59
CA TRP A 352 18.18 -22.31 40.21
C TRP A 352 18.79 -20.98 40.67
N ASN A 353 20.00 -21.05 41.23
CA ASN A 353 20.79 -19.86 41.56
C ASN A 353 21.58 -19.39 40.32
N THR A 354 21.19 -18.26 39.77
CA THR A 354 21.81 -17.65 38.58
C THR A 354 22.77 -16.50 38.90
N SER A 355 23.10 -16.22 40.16
CA SER A 355 23.83 -14.99 40.55
C SER A 355 25.24 -14.85 39.97
N ALA A 356 25.85 -15.95 39.52
CA ALA A 356 27.16 -15.98 38.87
C ALA A 356 27.09 -15.95 37.33
N VAL A 357 25.89 -16.06 36.74
CA VAL A 357 25.70 -16.19 35.28
C VAL A 357 25.90 -14.85 34.60
N THR A 358 26.78 -14.80 33.60
CA THR A 358 27.06 -13.58 32.82
C THR A 358 26.47 -13.60 31.41
N ASN A 359 26.17 -14.80 30.90
CA ASN A 359 25.71 -15.05 29.54
C ASN A 359 24.51 -16.00 29.53
N MET A 360 23.36 -15.51 29.07
CA MET A 360 22.11 -16.28 28.89
C MET A 360 21.66 -16.32 27.42
N SER A 361 22.56 -15.98 26.49
CA SER A 361 22.22 -15.92 25.07
C SER A 361 21.70 -17.27 24.54
N TYR A 362 20.57 -17.22 23.84
CA TYR A 362 19.88 -18.38 23.27
C TYR A 362 19.53 -19.52 24.26
N LEU A 363 19.50 -19.26 25.58
CA LEU A 363 19.24 -20.28 26.61
C LEU A 363 18.01 -21.17 26.31
N PHE A 364 16.87 -20.56 25.96
CA PHE A 364 15.63 -21.25 25.56
C PHE A 364 15.28 -21.03 24.08
N GLY A 365 16.25 -20.69 23.23
CA GLY A 365 16.00 -20.44 21.82
C GLY A 365 15.42 -21.69 21.14
N ASN A 366 14.23 -21.59 20.55
CA ASN A 366 13.47 -22.67 19.94
C ASN A 366 13.08 -23.81 20.91
N ALA A 367 13.10 -23.57 22.23
CA ALA A 367 12.50 -24.44 23.24
C ALA A 367 10.97 -24.22 23.25
N SER A 368 10.29 -24.71 22.21
CA SER A 368 8.91 -24.34 21.87
C SER A 368 7.86 -24.57 22.97
N ALA A 369 8.07 -25.57 23.85
CA ALA A 369 7.16 -25.91 24.94
C ALA A 369 7.47 -25.20 26.28
N PHE A 370 8.60 -24.50 26.40
CA PHE A 370 9.05 -23.94 27.67
C PHE A 370 8.17 -22.76 28.12
N ASN A 371 7.60 -22.88 29.32
CA ASN A 371 6.73 -21.86 29.93
C ASN A 371 6.77 -21.92 31.48
N GLN A 372 7.93 -22.19 32.08
CA GLN A 372 8.08 -22.32 33.54
C GLN A 372 8.50 -21.01 34.21
N ASN A 373 8.04 -20.80 35.45
CA ASN A 373 8.29 -19.57 36.18
C ASN A 373 9.77 -19.45 36.58
N ILE A 374 10.40 -18.37 36.11
CA ILE A 374 11.81 -18.02 36.31
C ILE A 374 11.97 -16.55 36.78
N GLY A 375 10.89 -15.90 37.23
CA GLY A 375 10.90 -14.52 37.71
C GLY A 375 11.75 -14.29 38.97
N SER A 376 12.05 -15.37 39.70
CA SER A 376 12.92 -15.40 40.89
C SER A 376 14.43 -15.38 40.59
N TRP A 377 14.83 -15.54 39.33
CA TRP A 377 16.24 -15.59 38.95
C TRP A 377 16.96 -14.26 39.18
N ASN A 378 18.19 -14.34 39.70
CA ASN A 378 19.07 -13.18 39.84
C ASN A 378 19.84 -12.95 38.53
N THR A 379 19.51 -11.86 37.83
CA THR A 379 20.11 -11.49 36.54
C THR A 379 21.11 -10.34 36.62
N ALA A 380 21.45 -9.85 37.83
CA ALA A 380 22.21 -8.60 38.02
C ALA A 380 23.62 -8.58 37.38
N THR A 381 24.20 -9.77 37.13
CA THR A 381 25.52 -9.97 36.50
C THR A 381 25.44 -10.32 35.00
N VAL A 382 24.22 -10.48 34.46
CA VAL A 382 24.02 -10.89 33.06
C VAL A 382 24.25 -9.71 32.13
N THR A 383 25.15 -9.91 31.17
CA THR A 383 25.51 -8.88 30.17
C THR A 383 24.89 -9.13 28.80
N ASN A 384 24.54 -10.38 28.50
CA ASN A 384 24.03 -10.82 27.20
C ASN A 384 22.80 -11.73 27.35
N MET A 385 21.65 -11.23 26.86
CA MET A 385 20.37 -11.95 26.79
C MET A 385 19.90 -12.16 25.33
N SER A 386 20.79 -11.98 24.34
CA SER A 386 20.40 -12.06 22.93
C SER A 386 19.82 -13.43 22.58
N GLY A 387 18.64 -13.44 21.94
CA GLY A 387 17.96 -14.67 21.52
C GLY A 387 17.43 -15.57 22.64
N MET A 388 17.46 -15.14 23.92
CA MET A 388 17.16 -15.99 25.08
C MET A 388 15.85 -16.80 24.96
N PHE A 389 14.79 -16.19 24.42
CA PHE A 389 13.48 -16.81 24.17
C PHE A 389 13.09 -16.82 22.68
N ALA A 390 14.07 -16.68 21.77
CA ALA A 390 13.78 -16.65 20.33
C ALA A 390 13.09 -17.96 19.90
N SER A 391 11.85 -17.91 19.39
CA SER A 391 11.00 -19.05 19.05
C SER A 391 10.59 -19.94 20.24
N ALA A 392 10.68 -19.46 21.48
CA ALA A 392 10.04 -20.08 22.65
C ALA A 392 8.53 -19.78 22.64
N ARG A 393 7.81 -20.39 21.68
CA ARG A 393 6.44 -20.00 21.29
C ARG A 393 5.41 -20.01 22.42
N ALA A 394 5.58 -20.88 23.42
CA ALA A 394 4.69 -21.00 24.58
C ALA A 394 5.05 -20.07 25.76
N PHE A 395 6.22 -19.43 25.75
CA PHE A 395 6.73 -18.69 26.91
C PHE A 395 5.94 -17.39 27.16
N ASN A 396 5.33 -17.29 28.35
CA ASN A 396 4.57 -16.12 28.79
C ASN A 396 4.60 -15.96 30.32
N GLN A 397 5.76 -16.20 30.96
CA GLN A 397 5.92 -16.08 32.41
C GLN A 397 6.46 -14.72 32.84
N ASN A 398 6.00 -14.23 34.00
CA ASN A 398 6.40 -12.93 34.52
C ASN A 398 7.91 -12.90 34.85
N ILE A 399 8.60 -11.96 34.22
CA ILE A 399 10.05 -11.69 34.36
C ILE A 399 10.32 -10.19 34.62
N GLY A 400 9.30 -9.42 34.99
CA GLY A 400 9.43 -7.99 35.27
C GLY A 400 10.33 -7.67 36.48
N SER A 401 10.50 -8.63 37.39
CA SER A 401 11.37 -8.53 38.58
C SER A 401 12.87 -8.63 38.29
N TRP A 402 13.28 -8.95 37.07
CA TRP A 402 14.68 -9.12 36.71
C TRP A 402 15.47 -7.80 36.74
N ASN A 403 16.68 -7.84 37.29
CA ASN A 403 17.63 -6.72 37.20
C ASN A 403 18.39 -6.80 35.88
N THR A 404 18.10 -5.88 34.96
CA THR A 404 18.74 -5.80 33.63
C THR A 404 19.85 -4.75 33.53
N SER A 405 20.27 -4.11 34.63
CA SER A 405 21.17 -2.93 34.59
C SER A 405 22.54 -3.19 33.98
N ALA A 406 23.00 -4.44 33.94
CA ALA A 406 24.27 -4.86 33.33
C ALA A 406 24.11 -5.34 31.87
N VAL A 407 22.88 -5.50 31.37
CA VAL A 407 22.61 -6.07 30.05
C VAL A 407 22.96 -5.06 28.96
N THR A 408 23.84 -5.46 28.05
CA THR A 408 24.28 -4.63 26.90
C THR A 408 23.67 -5.07 25.58
N ASN A 409 23.16 -6.31 25.51
CA ASN A 409 22.64 -6.93 24.29
C ASN A 409 21.34 -7.70 24.56
N MET A 410 20.23 -7.22 23.99
CA MET A 410 18.89 -7.83 24.01
C MET A 410 18.42 -8.23 22.60
N ALA A 411 19.31 -8.25 21.60
CA ALA A 411 18.96 -8.53 20.21
C ALA A 411 18.22 -9.87 20.08
N SER A 412 17.09 -9.87 19.36
CA SER A 412 16.23 -11.05 19.14
C SER A 412 15.70 -11.76 20.39
N MET A 413 15.73 -11.15 21.59
CA MET A 413 15.39 -11.82 22.85
C MET A 413 14.04 -12.56 22.83
N PHE A 414 13.00 -11.97 22.23
CA PHE A 414 11.64 -12.54 22.09
C PHE A 414 11.25 -12.76 20.61
N ASN A 415 12.22 -12.85 19.70
CA ASN A 415 11.96 -13.09 18.27
C ASN A 415 11.11 -14.35 18.08
N SER A 416 9.89 -14.21 17.57
CA SER A 416 8.92 -15.29 17.35
C SER A 416 8.46 -16.01 18.63
N ALA A 417 8.59 -15.36 19.80
CA ALA A 417 7.94 -15.76 21.05
C ALA A 417 6.45 -15.35 21.02
N SER A 418 5.67 -16.02 20.17
CA SER A 418 4.32 -15.60 19.75
C SER A 418 3.29 -15.41 20.87
N ALA A 419 3.48 -16.04 22.03
CA ALA A 419 2.60 -15.93 23.19
C ALA A 419 3.06 -14.90 24.25
N PHE A 420 4.25 -14.32 24.11
CA PHE A 420 4.85 -13.47 25.15
C PHE A 420 4.15 -12.10 25.22
N ASN A 421 3.52 -11.81 26.35
CA ASN A 421 2.93 -10.52 26.68
C ASN A 421 2.97 -10.31 28.21
N GLN A 422 4.16 -10.03 28.76
CA GLN A 422 4.37 -9.78 30.20
C GLN A 422 5.00 -8.40 30.41
N ASN A 423 4.61 -7.74 31.51
CA ASN A 423 5.10 -6.41 31.83
C ASN A 423 6.61 -6.42 32.14
N ILE A 424 7.36 -5.75 31.27
CA ILE A 424 8.81 -5.55 31.32
C ILE A 424 9.18 -4.05 31.26
N GLY A 425 8.21 -3.14 31.42
CA GLY A 425 8.43 -1.69 31.39
C GLY A 425 9.34 -1.19 32.50
N VAL A 426 9.41 -1.91 33.63
CA VAL A 426 10.25 -1.61 34.80
C VAL A 426 11.74 -1.97 34.62
N TRP A 427 12.12 -2.60 33.51
CA TRP A 427 13.51 -2.98 33.25
C TRP A 427 14.43 -1.77 33.03
N ASN A 428 15.63 -1.83 33.62
CA ASN A 428 16.67 -0.84 33.36
C ASN A 428 17.41 -1.17 32.06
N THR A 429 17.16 -0.42 31.00
CA THR A 429 17.77 -0.60 29.68
C THR A 429 18.96 0.33 29.40
N ALA A 430 19.42 1.13 30.38
CA ALA A 430 20.38 2.22 30.14
C ALA A 430 21.74 1.78 29.58
N ALA A 431 22.14 0.52 29.80
CA ALA A 431 23.36 -0.07 29.27
C ALA A 431 23.17 -0.79 27.90
N VAL A 432 21.93 -0.93 27.43
CA VAL A 432 21.61 -1.72 26.24
C VAL A 432 22.01 -0.95 24.97
N THR A 433 22.84 -1.58 24.15
CA THR A 433 23.33 -1.00 22.88
C THR A 433 22.64 -1.61 21.65
N ARG A 434 22.02 -2.79 21.81
CA ARG A 434 21.37 -3.56 20.74
C ARG A 434 20.01 -4.10 21.16
N MET A 435 18.98 -3.72 20.40
CA MET A 435 17.60 -4.21 20.51
C MET A 435 17.09 -4.78 19.17
N ASP A 436 17.98 -5.03 18.21
CA ASP A 436 17.59 -5.49 16.87
C ASP A 436 16.83 -6.82 16.90
N GLY A 437 15.66 -6.84 16.26
CA GLY A 437 14.74 -7.97 16.23
C GLY A 437 14.13 -8.38 17.58
N MET A 438 14.23 -7.58 18.65
CA MET A 438 13.85 -8.00 20.01
C MET A 438 12.44 -8.60 20.11
N PHE A 439 11.45 -8.04 19.41
CA PHE A 439 10.06 -8.51 19.34
C PHE A 439 9.64 -8.91 17.91
N LEU A 440 10.60 -9.22 17.03
CA LEU A 440 10.33 -9.69 15.65
C LEU A 440 9.39 -10.90 15.68
N GLY A 441 8.15 -10.79 15.23
CA GLY A 441 7.16 -11.87 15.24
C GLY A 441 6.59 -12.22 16.62
N ALA A 442 6.79 -11.39 17.65
CA ALA A 442 6.14 -11.52 18.95
C ALA A 442 4.68 -11.03 18.85
N SER A 443 3.84 -11.79 18.14
CA SER A 443 2.52 -11.39 17.65
C SER A 443 1.49 -11.00 18.72
N ALA A 444 1.70 -11.37 19.99
CA ALA A 444 0.82 -11.03 21.11
C ALA A 444 1.36 -9.86 21.97
N PHE A 445 2.59 -9.40 21.75
CA PHE A 445 3.24 -8.43 22.63
C PHE A 445 2.65 -7.02 22.43
N ASN A 446 2.13 -6.44 23.50
CA ASN A 446 1.56 -5.10 23.55
C ASN A 446 1.66 -4.47 24.96
N GLU A 447 2.71 -4.78 25.72
CA GLU A 447 2.94 -4.25 27.08
C GLU A 447 3.68 -2.91 27.08
N ASN A 448 3.41 -2.06 28.08
CA ASN A 448 4.01 -0.73 28.12
C ASN A 448 5.53 -0.78 28.39
N ILE A 449 6.27 -0.05 27.57
CA ILE A 449 7.73 0.09 27.58
C ILE A 449 8.16 1.57 27.37
N SER A 450 7.26 2.52 27.67
CA SER A 450 7.48 3.97 27.55
C SER A 450 8.72 4.46 28.31
N ASP A 451 8.98 3.85 29.47
CA ASP A 451 9.93 4.35 30.47
C ASP A 451 11.36 3.81 30.27
N TRP A 452 11.57 3.00 29.22
CA TRP A 452 12.88 2.47 28.86
C TRP A 452 13.86 3.57 28.44
N ASN A 453 15.04 3.58 29.05
CA ASN A 453 16.14 4.43 28.62
C ASN A 453 16.84 3.81 27.40
N THR A 454 16.61 4.39 26.22
CA THR A 454 17.18 3.93 24.95
C THR A 454 18.42 4.72 24.51
N ALA A 455 18.96 5.62 25.32
CA ALA A 455 19.98 6.59 24.88
C ALA A 455 21.31 5.96 24.40
N ALA A 456 21.61 4.73 24.84
CA ALA A 456 22.78 3.96 24.40
C ALA A 456 22.51 3.04 23.19
N VAL A 457 21.25 2.90 22.76
CA VAL A 457 20.86 1.96 21.70
C VAL A 457 21.31 2.49 20.34
N THR A 458 22.08 1.69 19.61
CA THR A 458 22.61 2.06 18.28
C THR A 458 21.90 1.35 17.13
N ASN A 459 21.18 0.26 17.41
CA ASN A 459 20.49 -0.57 16.43
C ASN A 459 19.12 -1.04 16.95
N MET A 460 18.05 -0.63 16.24
CA MET A 460 16.65 -1.01 16.48
C MET A 460 16.04 -1.71 15.25
N SER A 461 16.86 -2.19 14.30
CA SER A 461 16.33 -2.81 13.08
C SER A 461 15.43 -4.01 13.39
N ASN A 462 14.30 -4.09 12.70
CA ASN A 462 13.27 -5.12 12.85
C ASN A 462 12.70 -5.30 14.28
N MET A 463 12.87 -4.34 15.20
CA MET A 463 12.53 -4.52 16.62
C MET A 463 11.07 -4.97 16.84
N PHE A 464 10.10 -4.42 16.11
CA PHE A 464 8.67 -4.75 16.17
C PHE A 464 8.15 -5.32 14.85
N ASN A 465 9.03 -5.83 13.98
CA ASN A 465 8.63 -6.44 12.72
C ASN A 465 7.67 -7.61 12.99
N ARG A 466 6.48 -7.66 12.38
CA ARG A 466 5.40 -8.64 12.63
C ARG A 466 4.89 -8.72 14.07
N ALA A 467 5.16 -7.71 14.90
CA ALA A 467 4.50 -7.54 16.20
C ALA A 467 3.09 -6.95 15.98
N GLY A 468 2.21 -7.72 15.35
CA GLY A 468 0.95 -7.23 14.74
C GLY A 468 -0.02 -6.53 15.70
N THR A 469 0.07 -6.80 17.01
CA THR A 469 -0.76 -6.15 18.05
C THR A 469 -0.10 -4.95 18.74
N PHE A 470 1.20 -4.72 18.52
CA PHE A 470 1.96 -3.73 19.28
C PHE A 470 1.55 -2.30 18.91
N ASN A 471 1.08 -1.53 19.89
CA ASN A 471 0.62 -0.16 19.72
C ASN A 471 0.83 0.69 21.00
N GLN A 472 1.93 0.48 21.72
CA GLN A 472 2.25 1.20 22.97
C GLN A 472 3.08 2.47 22.73
N ASN A 473 2.87 3.48 23.57
CA ASN A 473 3.50 4.79 23.41
C ASN A 473 5.02 4.73 23.68
N ILE A 474 5.81 4.97 22.64
CA ILE A 474 7.27 4.99 22.64
C ILE A 474 7.85 6.33 22.15
N GLY A 475 7.01 7.38 22.04
CA GLY A 475 7.43 8.71 21.58
C GLY A 475 8.44 9.42 22.50
N GLY A 476 8.52 9.00 23.77
CA GLY A 476 9.48 9.52 24.76
C GLY A 476 10.89 8.92 24.66
N TRP A 477 11.12 7.92 23.81
CA TRP A 477 12.43 7.28 23.67
C TRP A 477 13.50 8.21 23.11
N ASN A 478 14.70 8.15 23.66
CA ASN A 478 15.87 8.85 23.12
C ASN A 478 16.53 7.99 22.04
N THR A 479 16.35 8.38 20.78
CA THR A 479 16.89 7.68 19.61
C THR A 479 18.17 8.29 19.03
N ALA A 480 18.78 9.28 19.70
CA ALA A 480 19.87 10.08 19.11
C ALA A 480 21.13 9.28 18.72
N ALA A 481 21.37 8.14 19.37
CA ALA A 481 22.47 7.22 19.05
C ALA A 481 22.10 6.16 17.98
N VAL A 482 20.84 6.05 17.57
CA VAL A 482 20.35 5.00 16.67
C VAL A 482 20.81 5.29 15.24
N THR A 483 21.53 4.34 14.66
CA THR A 483 22.05 4.42 13.27
C THR A 483 21.23 3.59 12.27
N ARG A 484 20.43 2.64 12.78
CA ARG A 484 19.64 1.68 12.00
C ARG A 484 18.24 1.50 12.57
N MET A 485 17.24 1.78 11.74
CA MET A 485 15.81 1.57 12.01
C MET A 485 15.14 0.72 10.91
N ASP A 486 15.95 0.06 10.05
CA ASP A 486 15.43 -0.72 8.93
C ASP A 486 14.47 -1.83 9.39
N GLY A 487 13.28 -1.89 8.78
CA GLY A 487 12.22 -2.83 9.11
C GLY A 487 11.57 -2.69 10.48
N MET A 488 11.84 -1.63 11.26
CA MET A 488 11.45 -1.54 12.69
C MET A 488 9.97 -1.87 12.97
N PHE A 489 9.04 -1.39 12.14
CA PHE A 489 7.59 -1.63 12.24
C PHE A 489 7.03 -2.38 11.01
N SER A 490 7.87 -3.13 10.29
CA SER A 490 7.45 -3.93 9.14
C SER A 490 6.37 -4.96 9.54
N ASP A 491 5.21 -5.00 8.90
CA ASP A 491 4.03 -5.79 9.25
C ASP A 491 3.49 -5.55 10.68
N ALA A 492 3.83 -4.45 11.34
CA ALA A 492 3.27 -4.05 12.65
C ALA A 492 1.89 -3.38 12.46
N SER A 493 0.91 -4.17 12.00
CA SER A 493 -0.34 -3.66 11.41
C SER A 493 -1.24 -2.84 12.34
N ALA A 494 -1.09 -2.92 13.66
CA ALA A 494 -1.82 -2.10 14.63
C ALA A 494 -1.07 -0.84 15.11
N PHE A 495 0.20 -0.67 14.74
CA PHE A 495 1.04 0.41 15.29
C PHE A 495 0.66 1.77 14.70
N ASN A 496 0.30 2.72 15.57
CA ASN A 496 -0.07 4.09 15.20
C ASN A 496 0.24 5.11 16.32
N GLN A 497 1.36 4.96 17.04
CA GLN A 497 1.76 5.86 18.13
C GLN A 497 2.69 6.97 17.67
N ASN A 498 2.56 8.15 18.30
CA ASN A 498 3.34 9.33 17.93
C ASN A 498 4.84 9.10 18.24
N ILE A 499 5.66 9.26 17.20
CA ILE A 499 7.12 9.13 17.20
C ILE A 499 7.80 10.31 16.48
N GLY A 500 7.08 11.41 16.22
CA GLY A 500 7.61 12.59 15.55
C GLY A 500 8.70 13.32 16.34
N SER A 501 8.75 13.12 17.66
CA SER A 501 9.78 13.64 18.58
C SER A 501 11.13 12.93 18.50
N TRP A 502 11.23 11.81 17.78
CA TRP A 502 12.47 11.03 17.69
C TRP A 502 13.59 11.77 16.94
N SER A 503 14.81 11.67 17.48
CA SER A 503 16.01 12.14 16.79
C SER A 503 16.50 11.09 15.79
N THR A 504 16.41 11.40 14.50
CA THR A 504 16.81 10.49 13.41
C THR A 504 18.12 10.91 12.73
N SER A 505 18.82 11.93 13.22
CA SER A 505 19.97 12.54 12.52
C SER A 505 21.17 11.61 12.30
N ALA A 506 21.28 10.53 13.08
CA ALA A 506 22.31 9.49 12.94
C ALA A 506 21.86 8.30 12.08
N VAL A 507 20.57 8.23 11.70
CA VAL A 507 20.00 7.09 10.96
C VAL A 507 20.43 7.14 9.50
N THR A 508 21.03 6.04 9.03
CA THR A 508 21.54 5.93 7.65
C THR A 508 20.67 5.05 6.75
N ASN A 509 19.82 4.21 7.35
CA ASN A 509 18.96 3.25 6.67
C ASN A 509 17.57 3.19 7.31
N MET A 510 16.54 3.51 6.51
CA MET A 510 15.12 3.47 6.88
C MET A 510 14.32 2.50 5.97
N ALA A 511 15.01 1.61 5.25
CA ALA A 511 14.36 0.66 4.35
C ALA A 511 13.32 -0.19 5.09
N SER A 512 12.13 -0.34 4.48
CA SER A 512 10.99 -1.08 5.01
C SER A 512 10.50 -0.67 6.41
N MET A 513 10.83 0.52 6.92
CA MET A 513 10.54 0.90 8.31
C MET A 513 9.05 0.75 8.70
N PHE A 514 8.13 1.10 7.79
CA PHE A 514 6.67 0.96 7.92
C PHE A 514 6.05 0.09 6.82
N TYR A 515 6.83 -0.85 6.25
CA TYR A 515 6.30 -1.86 5.32
C TYR A 515 5.09 -2.56 5.96
N GLY A 516 3.94 -2.68 5.29
CA GLY A 516 2.76 -3.35 5.82
C GLY A 516 2.12 -2.74 7.07
N ALA A 517 2.59 -1.59 7.57
CA ALA A 517 2.04 -0.91 8.75
C ALA A 517 0.75 -0.15 8.38
N SER A 518 -0.30 -0.91 8.07
CA SER A 518 -1.51 -0.43 7.40
C SER A 518 -2.40 0.54 8.18
N THR A 519 -2.16 0.76 9.47
CA THR A 519 -2.83 1.80 10.29
C THR A 519 -1.94 3.00 10.62
N PHE A 520 -0.65 2.97 10.28
CA PHE A 520 0.27 4.02 10.68
C PHE A 520 -0.04 5.32 9.90
N ASN A 521 -0.26 6.41 10.63
CA ASN A 521 -0.52 7.73 10.06
C ASN A 521 -0.14 8.86 11.03
N GLN A 522 1.01 8.75 11.71
CA GLN A 522 1.49 9.75 12.67
C GLN A 522 2.49 10.73 12.04
N ASP A 523 2.47 11.97 12.54
CA ASP A 523 3.35 13.03 12.05
C ASP A 523 4.83 12.69 12.34
N ILE A 524 5.62 12.74 11.27
CA ILE A 524 7.07 12.50 11.23
C ILE A 524 7.79 13.58 10.38
N SER A 525 7.13 14.72 10.16
CA SER A 525 7.65 15.88 9.41
C SER A 525 8.96 16.43 10.00
N ALA A 526 9.09 16.37 11.33
CA ALA A 526 10.24 16.88 12.08
C ALA A 526 11.51 16.00 12.00
N TRP A 527 11.42 14.81 11.39
CA TRP A 527 12.57 13.89 11.30
C TRP A 527 13.69 14.44 10.40
N ASN A 528 14.92 14.41 10.92
CA ASN A 528 16.11 14.73 10.14
C ASN A 528 16.57 13.52 9.33
N THR A 529 16.33 13.53 8.03
CA THR A 529 16.70 12.45 7.10
C THR A 529 18.03 12.66 6.38
N ALA A 530 18.81 13.70 6.72
CA ALA A 530 19.96 14.14 5.90
C ALA A 530 21.07 13.08 5.74
N ALA A 531 21.19 12.14 6.68
CA ALA A 531 22.14 11.03 6.63
C ALA A 531 21.59 9.75 5.98
N VAL A 532 20.29 9.72 5.63
CA VAL A 532 19.62 8.51 5.11
C VAL A 532 20.00 8.29 3.66
N THR A 533 20.49 7.09 3.35
CA THR A 533 20.92 6.69 2.00
C THR A 533 19.95 5.74 1.31
N ASN A 534 19.08 5.07 2.07
CA ASN A 534 18.13 4.07 1.59
C ASN A 534 16.76 4.23 2.27
N MET A 535 15.73 4.47 1.46
CA MET A 535 14.31 4.58 1.86
C MET A 535 13.43 3.56 1.11
N SER A 536 14.04 2.52 0.50
CA SER A 536 13.30 1.53 -0.29
C SER A 536 12.24 0.81 0.55
N ASN A 537 11.04 0.66 -0.03
CA ASN A 537 9.86 0.05 0.60
C ASN A 537 9.38 0.72 1.92
N MET A 538 9.84 1.93 2.28
CA MET A 538 9.62 2.51 3.61
C MET A 538 8.14 2.58 4.03
N PHE A 539 7.23 2.91 3.11
CA PHE A 539 5.77 2.95 3.31
C PHE A 539 5.03 1.96 2.38
N TYR A 540 5.69 0.89 1.95
CA TYR A 540 5.04 -0.16 1.15
C TYR A 540 3.82 -0.70 1.90
N GLY A 541 2.62 -0.67 1.32
CA GLY A 541 1.40 -1.18 1.95
C GLY A 541 0.92 -0.41 3.18
N ALA A 542 1.53 0.74 3.52
CA ALA A 542 1.05 1.63 4.58
C ALA A 542 -0.16 2.43 4.08
N SER A 543 -1.28 1.74 3.86
CA SER A 543 -2.42 2.23 3.08
C SER A 543 -3.12 3.48 3.64
N THR A 544 -3.00 3.74 4.95
CA THR A 544 -3.52 4.95 5.62
C THR A 544 -2.54 6.13 5.64
N PHE A 545 -1.25 5.92 5.35
CA PHE A 545 -0.22 6.94 5.58
C PHE A 545 -0.37 8.12 4.62
N ASN A 546 -0.59 9.31 5.17
CA ASN A 546 -0.77 10.55 4.42
C ASN A 546 -0.31 11.78 5.23
N GLN A 547 0.82 11.69 5.94
CA GLN A 547 1.39 12.80 6.73
C GLN A 547 2.46 13.56 5.95
N ASP A 548 2.59 14.86 6.25
CA ASP A 548 3.53 15.74 5.56
C ASP A 548 4.98 15.32 5.82
N ILE A 549 5.73 15.18 4.73
CA ILE A 549 7.16 14.82 4.68
C ILE A 549 7.91 15.72 3.68
N SER A 550 7.31 16.86 3.31
CA SER A 550 7.86 17.85 2.38
C SER A 550 9.22 18.41 2.85
N ALA A 551 9.40 18.54 4.17
CA ALA A 551 10.60 19.08 4.81
C ALA A 551 11.81 18.12 4.82
N TRP A 552 11.64 16.84 4.45
CA TRP A 552 12.70 15.84 4.50
C TRP A 552 13.85 16.15 3.53
N ASN A 553 15.08 16.09 4.03
CA ASN A 553 16.27 16.22 3.21
C ASN A 553 16.66 14.86 2.60
N THR A 554 16.35 14.67 1.32
CA THR A 554 16.62 13.42 0.59
C THR A 554 17.95 13.42 -0.17
N ALA A 555 18.81 14.44 -0.02
CA ALA A 555 19.98 14.64 -0.89
C ALA A 555 20.99 13.48 -0.90
N ALA A 556 21.07 12.69 0.17
CA ALA A 556 21.93 11.51 0.29
C ALA A 556 21.24 10.20 -0.16
N VAL A 557 19.94 10.22 -0.46
CA VAL A 557 19.16 9.02 -0.79
C VAL A 557 19.50 8.55 -2.20
N THR A 558 19.89 7.29 -2.32
CA THR A 558 20.26 6.65 -3.60
C THR A 558 19.20 5.68 -4.11
N ASN A 559 18.33 5.19 -3.22
CA ASN A 559 17.32 4.17 -3.51
C ASN A 559 15.97 4.52 -2.86
N MET A 560 14.95 4.72 -3.69
CA MET A 560 13.55 4.98 -3.33
C MET A 560 12.59 3.92 -3.90
N ALA A 561 13.11 2.77 -4.35
CA ALA A 561 12.29 1.73 -4.97
C ALA A 561 11.16 1.27 -4.05
N ASN A 562 9.94 1.15 -4.60
CA ASN A 562 8.70 0.80 -3.88
C ASN A 562 8.32 1.67 -2.68
N MET A 563 8.88 2.87 -2.49
CA MET A 563 8.72 3.65 -1.24
C MET A 563 7.24 3.85 -0.82
N PHE A 564 6.34 4.10 -1.77
CA PHE A 564 4.89 4.30 -1.56
C PHE A 564 4.03 3.25 -2.29
N ASN A 565 4.60 2.08 -2.63
CA ASN A 565 3.86 1.00 -3.29
C ASN A 565 2.70 0.54 -2.40
N GLY A 566 1.44 0.70 -2.83
CA GLY A 566 0.25 0.35 -2.05
C GLY A 566 -0.10 1.34 -0.94
N ALA A 567 0.58 2.49 -0.84
CA ALA A 567 0.21 3.59 0.05
C ALA A 567 -0.99 4.35 -0.54
N SER A 568 -2.15 3.69 -0.57
CA SER A 568 -3.31 4.09 -1.39
C SER A 568 -3.94 5.44 -1.05
N ALA A 569 -3.70 5.97 0.17
CA ALA A 569 -4.17 7.27 0.63
C ALA A 569 -3.10 8.39 0.57
N PHE A 570 -1.85 8.06 0.21
CA PHE A 570 -0.75 9.04 0.21
C PHE A 570 -0.94 10.07 -0.92
N ASN A 571 -0.89 11.35 -0.57
CA ASN A 571 -1.03 12.47 -1.51
C ASN A 571 -0.38 13.76 -0.96
N GLN A 572 0.78 13.67 -0.29
CA GLN A 572 1.48 14.83 0.29
C GLN A 572 2.57 15.40 -0.64
N ASN A 573 2.80 16.71 -0.54
CA ASN A 573 3.69 17.43 -1.44
C ASN A 573 5.16 17.04 -1.19
N ILE A 574 5.79 16.45 -2.20
CA ILE A 574 7.19 16.01 -2.17
C ILE A 574 8.02 16.60 -3.33
N GLY A 575 7.51 17.63 -4.01
CA GLY A 575 8.21 18.27 -5.13
C GLY A 575 9.55 18.91 -4.74
N LEU A 576 9.69 19.37 -3.49
CA LEU A 576 10.91 19.99 -2.98
C LEU A 576 12.05 19.00 -2.64
N TRP A 577 11.82 17.70 -2.80
CA TRP A 577 12.83 16.67 -2.53
C TRP A 577 14.01 16.73 -3.51
N LYS A 578 15.21 16.49 -2.96
CA LYS A 578 16.47 16.48 -3.71
C LYS A 578 16.76 15.06 -4.20
N THR A 579 16.49 14.79 -5.46
CA THR A 579 16.55 13.43 -6.04
C THR A 579 17.80 13.14 -6.88
N SER A 580 18.76 14.06 -7.00
CA SER A 580 19.90 13.95 -7.93
C SER A 580 20.84 12.76 -7.67
N ALA A 581 20.82 12.18 -6.47
CA ALA A 581 21.58 10.97 -6.12
C ALA A 581 20.79 9.66 -6.33
N VAL A 582 19.48 9.74 -6.61
CA VAL A 582 18.60 8.57 -6.72
C VAL A 582 18.83 7.86 -8.05
N THR A 583 19.19 6.58 -7.97
CA THR A 583 19.47 5.73 -9.15
C THR A 583 18.33 4.76 -9.47
N ASN A 584 17.43 4.52 -8.52
CA ASN A 584 16.32 3.58 -8.63
C ASN A 584 15.03 4.14 -8.01
N MET A 585 14.01 4.34 -8.86
CA MET A 585 12.64 4.75 -8.51
C MET A 585 11.60 3.70 -8.95
N ALA A 586 12.03 2.47 -9.25
CA ALA A 586 11.14 1.42 -9.72
C ALA A 586 9.99 1.20 -8.73
N THR A 587 8.77 1.14 -9.27
CA THR A 587 7.55 0.79 -8.52
C THR A 587 7.22 1.78 -7.37
N MET A 588 7.80 2.99 -7.36
CA MET A 588 7.71 3.92 -6.22
C MET A 588 6.28 4.30 -5.81
N PHE A 589 5.37 4.52 -6.76
CA PHE A 589 3.96 4.87 -6.55
C PHE A 589 2.99 3.82 -7.10
N TYR A 590 3.43 2.55 -7.21
CA TYR A 590 2.55 1.45 -7.64
C TYR A 590 1.32 1.37 -6.74
N GLY A 591 0.11 1.46 -7.30
CA GLY A 591 -1.14 1.42 -6.52
C GLY A 591 -1.32 2.56 -5.52
N ALA A 592 -0.53 3.64 -5.58
CA ALA A 592 -0.74 4.87 -4.79
C ALA A 592 -1.91 5.66 -5.41
N SER A 593 -3.12 5.14 -5.27
CA SER A 593 -4.30 5.52 -6.06
C SER A 593 -4.68 7.01 -6.00
N THR A 594 -4.38 7.69 -4.90
CA THR A 594 -4.68 9.12 -4.67
C THR A 594 -3.54 10.06 -5.06
N PHE A 595 -2.33 9.57 -5.28
CA PHE A 595 -1.14 10.43 -5.42
C PHE A 595 -1.20 11.27 -6.70
N ASN A 596 -1.23 12.59 -6.54
CA ASN A 596 -1.28 13.55 -7.63
C ASN A 596 -0.58 14.88 -7.28
N GLN A 597 0.59 14.82 -6.63
CA GLN A 597 1.37 15.99 -6.23
C GLN A 597 2.47 16.32 -7.23
N ASP A 598 2.76 17.61 -7.40
CA ASP A 598 3.74 18.10 -8.36
C ASP A 598 5.16 17.62 -7.98
N ILE A 599 5.81 17.01 -8.97
CA ILE A 599 7.16 16.43 -8.93
C ILE A 599 7.96 16.81 -10.19
N SER A 600 7.50 17.82 -10.94
CA SER A 600 8.14 18.36 -12.16
C SER A 600 9.59 18.80 -11.93
N THR A 601 9.88 19.25 -10.71
CA THR A 601 11.17 19.78 -10.23
C THR A 601 12.21 18.71 -9.87
N TRP A 602 11.84 17.43 -9.87
CA TRP A 602 12.76 16.34 -9.54
C TRP A 602 13.87 16.16 -10.59
N ASN A 603 15.12 16.04 -10.12
CA ASN A 603 16.24 15.65 -10.96
C ASN A 603 16.29 14.12 -11.07
N THR A 604 15.91 13.60 -12.23
CA THR A 604 15.89 12.15 -12.53
C THR A 604 17.12 11.68 -13.33
N GLY A 605 18.12 12.53 -13.57
CA GLY A 605 19.20 12.25 -14.53
C GLY A 605 20.10 11.05 -14.18
N ALA A 606 20.12 10.61 -12.92
CA ALA A 606 20.82 9.42 -12.44
C ALA A 606 19.95 8.14 -12.42
N VAL A 607 18.64 8.26 -12.67
CA VAL A 607 17.69 7.15 -12.55
C VAL A 607 17.85 6.19 -13.73
N THR A 608 18.04 4.90 -13.41
CA THR A 608 18.26 3.83 -14.40
C THR A 608 17.02 2.98 -14.68
N SER A 609 16.03 2.99 -13.76
CA SER A 609 14.77 2.25 -13.89
C SER A 609 13.59 3.04 -13.30
N MET A 610 12.55 3.16 -14.10
CA MET A 610 11.22 3.71 -13.76
C MET A 610 10.11 2.66 -13.99
N SER A 611 10.47 1.38 -14.10
CA SER A 611 9.50 0.30 -14.31
C SER A 611 8.43 0.32 -13.21
N ASN A 612 7.16 0.18 -13.58
CA ASN A 612 6.00 0.20 -12.68
C ASN A 612 5.81 1.48 -11.85
N MET A 613 6.54 2.57 -12.09
CA MET A 613 6.60 3.72 -11.17
C MET A 613 5.23 4.31 -10.79
N PHE A 614 4.30 4.43 -11.76
CA PHE A 614 2.92 4.94 -11.58
C PHE A 614 1.87 3.88 -11.96
N ASN A 615 2.22 2.60 -11.96
CA ASN A 615 1.28 1.52 -12.29
C ASN A 615 0.13 1.51 -11.27
N GLY A 616 -1.11 1.72 -11.70
CA GLY A 616 -2.27 1.84 -10.82
C GLY A 616 -2.34 3.13 -9.99
N ALA A 617 -1.48 4.13 -10.25
CA ALA A 617 -1.59 5.47 -9.66
C ALA A 617 -2.74 6.24 -10.34
N SER A 618 -3.97 5.82 -10.04
CA SER A 618 -5.17 6.14 -10.82
C SER A 618 -5.53 7.62 -10.93
N ALA A 619 -5.06 8.45 -9.99
CA ALA A 619 -5.28 9.90 -9.95
C ALA A 619 -4.10 10.75 -10.46
N PHE A 620 -2.94 10.14 -10.74
CA PHE A 620 -1.73 10.87 -11.12
C PHE A 620 -1.88 11.51 -12.51
N ASN A 621 -1.63 12.82 -12.60
CA ASN A 621 -1.65 13.58 -13.84
C ASN A 621 -0.80 14.87 -13.75
N GLN A 622 0.35 14.83 -13.08
CA GLN A 622 1.25 16.00 -12.96
C GLN A 622 2.31 16.04 -14.06
N ASP A 623 2.68 17.26 -14.47
CA ASP A 623 3.65 17.46 -15.55
C ASP A 623 5.04 16.94 -15.15
N ILE A 624 5.58 16.08 -16.01
CA ILE A 624 6.89 15.45 -15.89
C ILE A 624 7.66 15.51 -17.22
N GLY A 625 7.21 16.35 -18.17
CA GLY A 625 7.85 16.53 -19.47
C GLY A 625 9.27 17.11 -19.41
N LEU A 626 9.64 17.73 -18.29
CA LEU A 626 10.98 18.28 -18.03
C LEU A 626 11.98 17.28 -17.41
N TRP A 627 11.54 16.06 -17.07
CA TRP A 627 12.41 15.04 -16.49
C TRP A 627 13.53 14.59 -17.43
N SER A 628 14.73 14.38 -16.87
CA SER A 628 15.86 13.81 -17.59
C SER A 628 15.82 12.29 -17.55
N THR A 629 15.52 11.67 -18.69
CA THR A 629 15.37 10.21 -18.82
C THR A 629 16.55 9.53 -19.51
N SER A 630 17.64 10.25 -19.80
CA SER A 630 18.75 9.75 -20.65
C SER A 630 19.50 8.53 -20.10
N ALA A 631 19.45 8.30 -18.79
CA ALA A 631 20.04 7.13 -18.14
C ALA A 631 19.04 5.96 -17.94
N VAL A 632 17.74 6.18 -18.22
CA VAL A 632 16.70 5.19 -17.96
C VAL A 632 16.77 4.08 -19.00
N THR A 633 16.86 2.83 -18.54
CA THR A 633 16.89 1.63 -19.38
C THR A 633 15.56 0.87 -19.39
N ASN A 634 14.73 1.03 -18.35
CA ASN A 634 13.50 0.29 -18.17
C ASN A 634 12.34 1.19 -17.72
N MET A 635 11.28 1.23 -18.54
CA MET A 635 10.00 1.93 -18.32
C MET A 635 8.80 0.96 -18.41
N ALA A 636 9.03 -0.35 -18.28
CA ALA A 636 7.96 -1.34 -18.40
C ALA A 636 6.83 -1.08 -17.40
N ASN A 637 5.59 -1.07 -17.88
CA ASN A 637 4.37 -0.78 -17.12
C ASN A 637 4.35 0.59 -16.40
N MET A 638 5.19 1.58 -16.78
CA MET A 638 5.36 2.82 -16.01
C MET A 638 4.03 3.54 -15.68
N PHE A 639 3.08 3.59 -16.63
CA PHE A 639 1.75 4.18 -16.48
C PHE A 639 0.63 3.15 -16.69
N TYR A 640 0.89 1.86 -16.46
CA TYR A 640 -0.12 0.81 -16.57
C TYR A 640 -1.32 1.12 -15.67
N GLY A 641 -2.53 1.22 -16.21
CA GLY A 641 -3.72 1.57 -15.43
C GLY A 641 -3.69 2.95 -14.76
N ALA A 642 -2.75 3.85 -15.12
CA ALA A 642 -2.75 5.25 -14.65
C ALA A 642 -3.84 6.03 -15.37
N SER A 643 -5.08 5.83 -14.94
CA SER A 643 -6.31 6.17 -15.67
C SER A 643 -6.46 7.65 -16.05
N THR A 644 -5.87 8.57 -15.27
CA THR A 644 -5.93 10.02 -15.48
C THR A 644 -4.73 10.61 -16.20
N PHE A 645 -3.63 9.87 -16.35
CA PHE A 645 -2.37 10.43 -16.85
C PHE A 645 -2.48 10.83 -18.33
N ASN A 646 -2.26 12.11 -18.63
CA ASN A 646 -2.38 12.70 -19.96
C ASN A 646 -1.39 13.85 -20.21
N GLN A 647 -0.19 13.79 -19.63
CA GLN A 647 0.83 14.84 -19.78
C GLN A 647 1.78 14.57 -20.95
N ASP A 648 2.27 15.65 -21.58
CA ASP A 648 3.20 15.55 -22.71
C ASP A 648 4.61 15.15 -22.23
N ILE A 649 5.13 14.09 -22.83
CA ILE A 649 6.44 13.49 -22.57
C ILE A 649 7.20 13.23 -23.89
N SER A 650 6.77 13.87 -24.99
CA SER A 650 7.41 13.81 -26.31
C SER A 650 8.88 14.30 -26.30
N SER A 651 9.18 15.22 -25.37
CA SER A 651 10.51 15.76 -25.06
C SER A 651 11.54 14.70 -24.62
N TRP A 652 11.12 13.67 -23.89
CA TRP A 652 11.99 12.72 -23.19
C TRP A 652 13.06 12.08 -24.08
N ASN A 653 14.22 11.78 -23.49
CA ASN A 653 15.30 11.03 -24.15
C ASN A 653 15.15 9.54 -23.82
N ILE A 654 14.75 8.75 -24.80
CA ILE A 654 14.47 7.32 -24.66
C ILE A 654 15.54 6.42 -25.28
N GLY A 655 16.69 6.97 -25.70
CA GLY A 655 17.74 6.24 -26.43
C GLY A 655 18.38 5.08 -25.66
N ALA A 656 18.36 5.14 -24.32
CA ALA A 656 18.83 4.08 -23.44
C ALA A 656 17.76 3.01 -23.11
N VAL A 657 16.48 3.28 -23.39
CA VAL A 657 15.36 2.45 -22.91
C VAL A 657 15.21 1.18 -23.75
N THR A 658 15.51 0.03 -23.16
CA THR A 658 15.38 -1.30 -23.79
C THR A 658 14.04 -1.96 -23.50
N ASN A 659 13.25 -1.47 -22.54
CA ASN A 659 11.93 -2.04 -22.24
C ASN A 659 10.88 -0.97 -21.92
N MET A 660 9.84 -0.91 -22.75
CA MET A 660 8.61 -0.11 -22.57
C MET A 660 7.34 -0.98 -22.66
N SER A 661 7.47 -2.29 -22.47
CA SER A 661 6.30 -3.18 -22.54
C SER A 661 5.21 -2.72 -21.56
N ASN A 662 3.95 -2.72 -22.04
CA ASN A 662 2.78 -2.27 -21.29
C ASN A 662 2.82 -0.81 -20.75
N MET A 663 3.74 0.06 -21.21
CA MET A 663 3.97 1.38 -20.59
C MET A 663 2.69 2.23 -20.41
N PHE A 664 1.79 2.27 -21.39
CA PHE A 664 0.51 3.00 -21.33
C PHE A 664 -0.70 2.05 -21.32
N ASN A 665 -0.53 0.76 -21.02
CA ASN A 665 -1.63 -0.20 -21.12
C ASN A 665 -2.71 0.12 -20.07
N GLY A 666 -3.91 0.47 -20.52
CA GLY A 666 -5.00 0.93 -19.64
C GLY A 666 -4.85 2.35 -19.10
N ALA A 667 -3.91 3.16 -19.59
CA ALA A 667 -3.82 4.60 -19.29
C ALA A 667 -4.94 5.35 -20.04
N SER A 668 -6.18 5.24 -19.55
CA SER A 668 -7.41 5.57 -20.28
C SER A 668 -7.56 7.04 -20.69
N ALA A 669 -6.88 7.98 -20.02
CA ALA A 669 -6.87 9.39 -20.40
C ALA A 669 -5.68 9.76 -21.31
N PHE A 670 -4.68 8.88 -21.48
CA PHE A 670 -3.43 9.22 -22.17
C PHE A 670 -3.66 9.45 -23.67
N ASN A 671 -3.78 10.72 -24.06
CA ASN A 671 -4.09 11.20 -25.39
C ASN A 671 -3.09 12.27 -25.83
N GLN A 672 -1.80 11.90 -25.87
CA GLN A 672 -0.70 12.72 -26.37
C GLN A 672 -0.02 12.06 -27.57
N SER A 673 0.56 12.85 -28.46
CA SER A 673 1.34 12.33 -29.60
C SER A 673 2.74 11.91 -29.18
N LEU A 674 3.16 10.71 -29.55
CA LEU A 674 4.52 10.20 -29.33
C LEU A 674 5.39 10.29 -30.60
N SER A 675 5.00 11.07 -31.60
CA SER A 675 5.68 11.14 -32.91
C SER A 675 7.19 11.42 -32.80
N ALA A 676 7.60 12.30 -31.88
CA ALA A 676 9.00 12.67 -31.63
C ALA A 676 9.88 11.52 -31.13
N TRP A 677 9.31 10.41 -30.65
CA TRP A 677 10.05 9.25 -30.16
C TRP A 677 10.55 8.33 -31.29
N GLY A 678 10.00 8.42 -32.50
CA GLY A 678 10.35 7.52 -33.61
C GLY A 678 11.84 7.49 -33.95
N ALA A 679 12.51 8.64 -33.91
CA ALA A 679 13.95 8.77 -34.14
C ALA A 679 14.81 8.50 -32.88
N LYS A 680 14.20 8.33 -31.70
CA LYS A 680 14.88 8.22 -30.40
C LYS A 680 14.98 6.80 -29.86
N PHE A 681 14.26 5.82 -30.43
CA PHE A 681 14.19 4.47 -29.87
C PHE A 681 15.52 3.71 -29.83
N ASN A 682 15.73 2.95 -28.74
CA ASN A 682 16.85 2.02 -28.63
C ASN A 682 16.72 0.84 -29.63
N PRO A 683 17.82 0.39 -30.29
CA PRO A 683 17.83 -0.77 -31.19
C PRO A 683 17.46 -2.13 -30.56
N ASN A 684 17.16 -2.21 -29.26
CA ASN A 684 16.67 -3.39 -28.56
C ASN A 684 15.33 -3.17 -27.82
N VAL A 685 14.64 -2.05 -28.05
CA VAL A 685 13.41 -1.71 -27.29
C VAL A 685 12.29 -2.74 -27.45
N ASN A 686 11.74 -3.21 -26.32
CA ASN A 686 10.51 -4.02 -26.27
C ASN A 686 9.27 -3.11 -26.16
N LEU A 687 8.33 -3.25 -27.13
CA LEU A 687 7.08 -2.48 -27.24
C LEU A 687 5.81 -3.36 -27.09
N ALA A 688 5.93 -4.57 -26.54
CA ALA A 688 4.79 -5.47 -26.33
C ALA A 688 3.68 -4.79 -25.51
N ALA A 689 2.44 -4.78 -26.02
CA ALA A 689 1.27 -4.16 -25.39
C ALA A 689 1.40 -2.65 -25.03
N PHE A 690 2.35 -1.93 -25.65
CA PHE A 690 2.72 -0.55 -25.33
C PHE A 690 1.55 0.46 -25.26
N LEU A 691 0.61 0.41 -26.21
CA LEU A 691 -0.53 1.35 -26.36
C LEU A 691 -1.90 0.66 -26.24
N ASN A 692 -1.96 -0.52 -25.63
CA ASN A 692 -3.23 -1.23 -25.43
C ASN A 692 -4.17 -0.42 -24.53
N ASN A 693 -5.41 -0.20 -24.95
CA ASN A 693 -6.47 0.40 -24.12
C ASN A 693 -6.16 1.78 -23.50
N CYS A 694 -5.25 2.58 -24.08
CA CYS A 694 -4.96 3.94 -23.59
C CYS A 694 -6.03 4.97 -24.03
N GLY A 695 -5.80 6.27 -23.81
CA GLY A 695 -6.71 7.35 -24.22
C GLY A 695 -6.56 7.87 -25.65
N MET A 696 -5.50 7.46 -26.36
CA MET A 696 -5.04 8.08 -27.60
C MET A 696 -6.09 8.05 -28.71
N ASN A 697 -6.55 9.25 -29.11
CA ASN A 697 -7.51 9.47 -30.19
C ASN A 697 -6.88 9.21 -31.57
N ILE A 698 -7.68 9.30 -32.64
CA ILE A 698 -7.23 8.98 -34.00
C ILE A 698 -6.10 9.92 -34.43
N SER A 699 -6.23 11.23 -34.15
CA SER A 699 -5.25 12.25 -34.54
C SER A 699 -3.88 12.02 -33.90
N ASN A 700 -3.83 11.71 -32.61
CA ASN A 700 -2.58 11.47 -31.89
C ASN A 700 -1.97 10.10 -32.23
N TYR A 701 -2.80 9.09 -32.51
CA TYR A 701 -2.30 7.78 -32.97
C TYR A 701 -1.76 7.83 -34.40
N ASP A 702 -2.44 8.54 -35.32
CA ASP A 702 -1.95 8.81 -36.68
C ASP A 702 -0.61 9.57 -36.65
N ALA A 703 -0.49 10.60 -35.82
CA ALA A 703 0.76 11.35 -35.64
C ALA A 703 1.88 10.46 -35.07
N THR A 704 1.56 9.62 -34.08
CA THR A 704 2.49 8.66 -33.48
C THR A 704 3.01 7.65 -34.51
N LEU A 705 2.12 7.01 -35.28
CA LEU A 705 2.47 6.08 -36.35
C LEU A 705 3.31 6.75 -37.44
N THR A 706 2.99 8.00 -37.80
CA THR A 706 3.75 8.78 -38.78
C THR A 706 5.18 9.06 -38.31
N GLY A 707 5.34 9.48 -37.05
CA GLY A 707 6.66 9.69 -36.44
C GLY A 707 7.47 8.40 -36.29
N PHE A 708 6.83 7.29 -35.88
CA PHE A 708 7.49 5.98 -35.78
C PHE A 708 7.96 5.48 -37.14
N ASN A 709 7.17 5.70 -38.21
CA ASN A 709 7.55 5.36 -39.57
C ASN A 709 8.74 6.18 -40.11
N ALA A 710 8.83 7.46 -39.73
CA ALA A 710 9.97 8.31 -40.04
C ALA A 710 11.27 7.91 -39.29
N GLY A 711 11.14 7.15 -38.19
CA GLY A 711 12.25 6.58 -37.43
C GLY A 711 13.04 5.49 -38.16
N THR A 712 14.17 5.08 -37.58
CA THR A 712 15.07 4.06 -38.16
C THR A 712 14.80 2.63 -37.68
N LEU A 713 13.97 2.47 -36.63
CA LEU A 713 13.74 1.19 -35.95
C LEU A 713 12.97 0.17 -36.82
N THR A 714 13.43 -1.07 -36.85
CA THR A 714 12.84 -2.18 -37.62
C THR A 714 12.56 -3.41 -36.74
N GLY A 715 11.68 -4.31 -37.20
CA GLY A 715 11.47 -5.61 -36.57
C GLY A 715 10.91 -5.55 -35.14
N ARG A 716 9.79 -4.85 -34.93
CA ARG A 716 9.19 -4.67 -33.58
C ARG A 716 7.76 -5.13 -33.48
N THR A 717 7.43 -5.78 -32.36
CA THR A 717 6.04 -6.07 -31.98
C THR A 717 5.51 -4.96 -31.08
N MET A 718 4.42 -4.31 -31.50
CA MET A 718 3.74 -3.26 -30.75
C MET A 718 2.27 -3.64 -30.55
N GLY A 719 1.78 -3.60 -29.31
CA GLY A 719 0.35 -3.72 -29.04
C GLY A 719 -0.31 -2.34 -28.99
N ALA A 720 -1.43 -2.20 -29.68
CA ALA A 720 -2.24 -1.00 -29.77
C ALA A 720 -3.75 -1.33 -29.70
N THR A 721 -4.14 -2.30 -28.86
CA THR A 721 -5.53 -2.76 -28.69
C THR A 721 -6.49 -1.58 -28.47
N GLY A 722 -7.52 -1.51 -29.32
CA GLY A 722 -8.55 -0.46 -29.24
C GLY A 722 -8.09 0.91 -29.75
N ARG A 723 -6.90 1.04 -30.36
CA ARG A 723 -6.53 2.24 -31.12
C ARG A 723 -7.16 2.23 -32.50
N LYS A 724 -7.39 3.42 -33.05
CA LYS A 724 -7.89 3.61 -34.41
C LYS A 724 -6.96 4.56 -35.16
N TYR A 725 -6.63 4.21 -36.40
CA TYR A 725 -5.86 5.04 -37.32
C TYR A 725 -6.69 5.35 -38.56
N CYS A 726 -6.34 6.42 -39.27
CA CYS A 726 -7.14 6.95 -40.36
C CYS A 726 -6.28 7.70 -41.39
N GLY A 727 -5.62 8.78 -40.98
CA GLY A 727 -4.73 9.57 -41.82
C GLY A 727 -3.37 8.90 -42.06
N SER A 728 -2.89 8.05 -41.14
CA SER A 728 -1.57 7.44 -41.24
C SER A 728 -1.55 6.09 -41.98
N THR A 729 -2.49 5.83 -42.90
CA THR A 729 -2.60 4.55 -43.63
C THR A 729 -1.29 4.15 -44.31
N THR A 730 -0.65 5.07 -45.05
CA THR A 730 0.65 4.84 -45.69
C THR A 730 1.77 4.57 -44.69
N ALA A 731 1.83 5.35 -43.60
CA ALA A 731 2.86 5.18 -42.56
C ALA A 731 2.72 3.83 -41.84
N ARG A 732 1.49 3.43 -41.52
CA ARG A 732 1.21 2.13 -40.89
C ARG A 732 1.47 0.97 -41.84
N ALA A 733 1.11 1.09 -43.12
CA ALA A 733 1.41 0.09 -44.13
C ALA A 733 2.93 -0.11 -44.27
N ASN A 734 3.72 0.97 -44.31
CA ASN A 734 5.17 0.89 -44.38
C ASN A 734 5.83 0.35 -43.09
N LEU A 735 5.25 0.64 -41.92
CA LEU A 735 5.69 0.05 -40.65
C LEU A 735 5.57 -1.48 -40.67
N VAL A 736 4.43 -2.04 -41.12
CA VAL A 736 4.21 -3.49 -41.12
C VAL A 736 4.78 -4.23 -42.34
N LEU A 737 5.03 -3.53 -43.45
CA LEU A 737 5.65 -4.09 -44.64
C LEU A 737 7.04 -4.67 -44.31
N ALA A 738 7.34 -5.86 -44.82
CA ALA A 738 8.60 -6.56 -44.55
C ALA A 738 9.84 -5.72 -44.93
N THR A 739 10.92 -5.85 -44.16
CA THR A 739 12.18 -5.11 -44.39
C THR A 739 12.80 -5.42 -45.76
N GLY A 740 12.72 -6.67 -46.22
CA GLY A 740 13.14 -7.08 -47.57
C GLY A 740 12.32 -6.46 -48.71
N SER A 741 11.20 -5.80 -48.41
CA SER A 741 10.34 -5.07 -49.35
C SER A 741 10.43 -3.55 -49.17
N GLY A 742 11.42 -3.05 -48.42
CA GLY A 742 11.62 -1.61 -48.15
C GLY A 742 10.83 -1.05 -46.96
N GLY A 743 10.01 -1.87 -46.29
CA GLY A 743 9.29 -1.48 -45.08
C GLY A 743 10.10 -1.61 -43.79
N LYS A 744 9.45 -1.50 -42.62
CA LYS A 744 10.10 -1.61 -41.30
C LYS A 744 9.97 -3.00 -40.66
N GLY A 745 9.07 -3.86 -41.13
CA GLY A 745 8.84 -5.22 -40.64
C GLY A 745 8.29 -5.30 -39.21
N TRP A 746 7.46 -4.34 -38.80
CA TRP A 746 6.81 -4.35 -37.49
C TRP A 746 5.56 -5.25 -37.47
N THR A 747 5.23 -5.77 -36.30
CA THR A 747 3.98 -6.48 -36.00
C THR A 747 3.14 -5.59 -35.07
N ILE A 748 2.19 -4.85 -35.64
CA ILE A 748 1.27 -4.00 -34.87
C ILE A 748 -0.05 -4.76 -34.67
N THR A 749 -0.52 -4.88 -33.43
CA THR A 749 -1.69 -5.71 -33.07
C THR A 749 -2.78 -4.93 -32.33
N GLY A 750 -4.03 -5.25 -32.66
CA GLY A 750 -5.22 -4.78 -31.92
C GLY A 750 -5.73 -3.38 -32.28
N ASP A 751 -5.03 -2.64 -33.15
CA ASP A 751 -5.55 -1.41 -33.75
C ASP A 751 -6.33 -1.71 -35.05
N SER A 752 -7.16 -0.76 -35.47
CA SER A 752 -7.97 -0.87 -36.67
C SER A 752 -8.12 0.43 -37.43
N TYR A 753 -8.47 0.35 -38.71
CA TYR A 753 -8.86 1.53 -39.47
C TYR A 753 -10.23 2.04 -38.96
N GLY A 754 -10.39 3.34 -38.81
CA GLY A 754 -11.67 3.95 -38.44
C GLY A 754 -11.69 5.45 -38.74
N THR A 755 -12.89 6.02 -38.91
CA THR A 755 -13.06 7.45 -39.15
C THR A 755 -13.23 8.25 -37.85
N PRO A 756 -12.92 9.57 -37.86
CA PRO A 756 -13.26 10.50 -36.79
C PRO A 756 -14.70 10.39 -36.32
N VAL A 757 -14.93 10.55 -35.02
CA VAL A 757 -16.29 10.66 -34.46
C VAL A 757 -16.93 11.97 -34.93
N ASN A 758 -18.25 11.97 -35.15
CA ASN A 758 -18.99 13.17 -35.54
C ASN A 758 -18.87 14.29 -34.47
N PRO A 759 -18.90 15.58 -34.87
CA PRO A 759 -18.87 16.69 -33.92
C PRO A 759 -19.99 16.63 -32.88
N THR A 760 -19.69 17.12 -31.69
CA THR A 760 -20.66 17.32 -30.59
C THR A 760 -20.75 18.81 -30.22
N GLY A 761 -21.62 19.18 -29.27
CA GLY A 761 -21.73 20.58 -28.82
C GLY A 761 -22.36 21.56 -29.83
N THR A 762 -23.08 21.03 -30.83
CA THR A 762 -23.80 21.83 -31.83
C THR A 762 -25.10 22.40 -31.27
N LEU A 763 -25.35 23.68 -31.55
CA LEU A 763 -26.60 24.39 -31.21
C LEU A 763 -27.28 24.88 -32.48
N ASN A 764 -28.62 24.89 -32.48
CA ASN A 764 -29.44 25.41 -33.58
C ASN A 764 -30.04 26.77 -33.17
N PRO A 765 -29.34 27.90 -33.36
CA PRO A 765 -29.82 29.19 -32.89
C PRO A 765 -31.01 29.71 -33.70
N THR A 766 -31.80 30.56 -33.05
CA THR A 766 -32.78 31.44 -33.69
C THR A 766 -32.24 32.86 -33.65
N VAL A 767 -32.19 33.55 -34.79
CA VAL A 767 -31.71 34.94 -34.88
C VAL A 767 -32.70 35.82 -35.63
N CYS A 768 -32.59 37.14 -35.46
CA CYS A 768 -33.45 38.08 -36.17
C CYS A 768 -33.07 38.16 -37.66
N ALA A 769 -34.05 38.41 -38.53
CA ALA A 769 -33.79 38.64 -39.94
C ALA A 769 -32.77 39.78 -40.14
N GLY A 770 -31.74 39.53 -40.94
CA GLY A 770 -30.62 40.45 -41.18
C GLY A 770 -29.49 40.40 -40.15
N SER A 771 -29.54 39.49 -39.17
CA SER A 771 -28.47 39.30 -38.16
C SER A 771 -27.57 38.10 -38.47
N THR A 772 -26.39 38.05 -37.86
CA THR A 772 -25.50 36.87 -37.89
C THR A 772 -25.85 35.87 -36.79
N ALA A 773 -25.42 34.63 -36.93
CA ALA A 773 -25.43 33.60 -35.89
C ALA A 773 -24.00 33.13 -35.59
N SER A 774 -23.74 32.73 -34.34
CA SER A 774 -22.48 32.11 -33.93
C SER A 774 -22.71 30.61 -33.70
N LEU A 775 -22.06 29.77 -34.50
CA LEU A 775 -22.25 28.32 -34.50
C LEU A 775 -21.05 27.63 -33.85
N THR A 776 -21.30 26.80 -32.84
CA THR A 776 -20.29 26.05 -32.12
C THR A 776 -20.34 24.56 -32.48
N ALA A 777 -19.18 23.92 -32.48
CA ALA A 777 -19.03 22.47 -32.48
C ALA A 777 -17.70 22.07 -31.82
N THR A 778 -17.58 20.80 -31.41
CA THR A 778 -16.39 20.24 -30.77
C THR A 778 -16.07 18.89 -31.39
N CYS A 779 -14.80 18.70 -31.77
CA CYS A 779 -14.27 17.46 -32.33
C CYS A 779 -13.32 16.79 -31.34
N THR A 780 -13.54 15.50 -31.08
CA THR A 780 -12.64 14.65 -30.29
C THR A 780 -11.43 14.19 -31.12
N ASP A 781 -11.60 14.11 -32.44
CA ASP A 781 -10.59 13.71 -33.42
C ASP A 781 -10.46 14.83 -34.48
N GLY A 782 -9.27 15.42 -34.63
CA GLY A 782 -9.01 16.42 -35.67
C GLY A 782 -9.68 17.79 -35.46
N THR A 783 -9.79 18.56 -36.54
CA THR A 783 -10.33 19.93 -36.55
C THR A 783 -11.81 19.97 -36.94
N VAL A 784 -12.54 20.93 -36.38
CA VAL A 784 -13.90 21.28 -36.82
C VAL A 784 -13.84 21.95 -38.20
N SER A 785 -14.61 21.46 -39.16
CA SER A 785 -14.75 22.06 -40.50
C SER A 785 -16.22 22.31 -40.83
N TRP A 786 -16.55 23.56 -41.16
CA TRP A 786 -17.91 24.04 -41.47
C TRP A 786 -18.14 24.14 -42.98
N TYR A 787 -19.31 23.73 -43.42
CA TYR A 787 -19.71 23.60 -44.81
C TYR A 787 -21.08 24.22 -45.08
N ASN A 788 -21.25 24.74 -46.28
CA ASN A 788 -22.56 25.10 -46.79
C ASN A 788 -23.35 23.82 -47.11
N ALA A 789 -24.54 23.66 -46.52
CA ALA A 789 -25.34 22.44 -46.69
C ALA A 789 -25.88 22.23 -48.12
N SER A 790 -25.93 23.27 -48.97
CA SER A 790 -26.45 23.16 -50.34
C SER A 790 -25.37 22.94 -51.41
N SER A 791 -24.17 23.51 -51.22
CA SER A 791 -23.05 23.41 -52.17
C SER A 791 -21.92 22.48 -51.72
N SER A 792 -21.96 21.98 -50.48
CA SER A 792 -20.89 21.19 -49.85
C SER A 792 -19.50 21.85 -49.89
N SER A 793 -19.45 23.19 -50.04
CA SER A 793 -18.22 23.98 -50.04
C SER A 793 -17.80 24.32 -48.61
N LEU A 794 -16.51 24.15 -48.30
CA LEU A 794 -15.93 24.58 -47.03
C LEU A 794 -16.11 26.10 -46.84
N LEU A 795 -16.61 26.50 -45.68
CA LEU A 795 -16.86 27.88 -45.28
C LEU A 795 -15.82 28.39 -44.28
N SER A 796 -15.42 27.54 -43.32
CA SER A 796 -14.51 27.90 -42.24
C SER A 796 -13.98 26.66 -41.53
N THR A 797 -12.86 26.80 -40.84
CA THR A 797 -12.31 25.79 -39.92
C THR A 797 -12.19 26.37 -38.51
N GLY A 798 -12.39 25.54 -37.50
CA GLY A 798 -12.46 25.95 -36.10
C GLY A 798 -13.88 26.16 -35.58
N SER A 799 -13.97 26.67 -34.35
CA SER A 799 -15.23 26.90 -33.62
C SER A 799 -15.00 28.07 -32.64
N PRO A 800 -15.88 29.08 -32.59
CA PRO A 800 -17.13 29.21 -33.35
C PRO A 800 -16.92 29.64 -34.82
N TYR A 801 -17.90 29.31 -35.67
CA TYR A 801 -18.08 29.91 -36.99
C TYR A 801 -19.19 30.96 -36.93
N VAL A 802 -18.91 32.19 -37.36
CA VAL A 802 -19.91 33.27 -37.44
C VAL A 802 -20.46 33.34 -38.86
N THR A 803 -21.79 33.22 -39.00
CA THR A 803 -22.45 33.30 -40.30
C THR A 803 -22.44 34.72 -40.87
N PRO A 804 -22.60 34.90 -42.19
CA PRO A 804 -23.08 36.16 -42.76
C PRO A 804 -24.45 36.56 -42.17
N ASN A 805 -24.91 37.78 -42.47
CA ASN A 805 -26.27 38.22 -42.12
C ASN A 805 -27.31 37.35 -42.84
N LEU A 806 -28.25 36.76 -42.10
CA LEU A 806 -29.24 35.82 -42.62
C LEU A 806 -30.64 36.44 -42.66
N THR A 807 -31.27 36.44 -43.83
CA THR A 807 -32.66 36.91 -44.04
C THR A 807 -33.67 35.76 -44.15
N THR A 808 -33.21 34.53 -44.34
CA THR A 808 -34.00 33.30 -44.41
C THR A 808 -33.35 32.20 -43.57
N ALA A 809 -34.17 31.25 -43.10
CA ALA A 809 -33.66 30.08 -42.37
C ALA A 809 -32.64 29.32 -43.24
N THR A 810 -31.47 29.05 -42.69
CA THR A 810 -30.31 28.55 -43.43
C THR A 810 -29.68 27.38 -42.69
N THR A 811 -29.38 26.30 -43.40
CA THR A 811 -28.73 25.11 -42.86
C THR A 811 -27.24 25.08 -43.21
N TYR A 812 -26.45 24.67 -42.23
CA TYR A 812 -25.02 24.44 -42.32
C TYR A 812 -24.72 22.98 -42.02
N GLN A 813 -23.58 22.50 -42.47
CA GLN A 813 -23.06 21.18 -42.09
C GLN A 813 -21.72 21.34 -41.40
N VAL A 814 -21.44 20.49 -40.42
CA VAL A 814 -20.16 20.47 -39.71
C VAL A 814 -19.67 19.03 -39.57
N ARG A 815 -18.35 18.83 -39.72
CA ARG A 815 -17.71 17.53 -39.53
C ARG A 815 -16.32 17.68 -38.91
N CYS A 816 -15.78 16.57 -38.42
CA CYS A 816 -14.42 16.49 -37.90
C CYS A 816 -13.48 15.97 -38.98
N GLU A 817 -12.31 16.59 -39.15
CA GLU A 817 -11.34 16.27 -40.20
C GLU A 817 -9.92 16.22 -39.67
N ILE A 818 -9.10 15.26 -40.11
CA ILE A 818 -7.68 15.19 -39.76
C ILE A 818 -6.83 15.70 -40.93
N THR A 819 -6.21 16.86 -40.73
CA THR A 819 -5.35 17.53 -41.73
C THR A 819 -4.25 16.60 -42.24
N GLY A 820 -4.13 16.45 -43.56
CA GLY A 820 -3.15 15.57 -44.21
C GLY A 820 -3.55 14.09 -44.28
N GLY A 821 -4.63 13.67 -43.60
CA GLY A 821 -5.19 12.33 -43.75
C GLY A 821 -6.07 12.21 -45.00
N ALA A 822 -5.72 11.32 -45.93
CA ALA A 822 -6.43 11.16 -47.20
C ALA A 822 -7.90 10.73 -46.98
N GLY A 823 -8.83 11.69 -47.06
CA GLY A 823 -10.26 11.48 -46.83
C GLY A 823 -10.63 11.19 -45.36
N CYS A 824 -9.76 11.50 -44.40
CA CYS A 824 -9.99 11.19 -43.00
C CYS A 824 -10.99 12.18 -42.35
N THR A 825 -12.28 11.89 -42.48
CA THR A 825 -13.38 12.77 -42.04
C THR A 825 -14.50 12.00 -41.36
N SER A 826 -15.19 12.63 -40.40
CA SER A 826 -16.46 12.13 -39.85
C SER A 826 -17.61 12.30 -40.86
N GLY A 827 -18.79 11.77 -40.50
CA GLY A 827 -20.04 12.18 -41.15
C GLY A 827 -20.37 13.65 -40.84
N PHE A 828 -21.24 14.24 -41.66
CA PHE A 828 -21.78 15.58 -41.42
C PHE A 828 -22.86 15.57 -40.35
N VAL A 829 -22.81 16.56 -39.47
CA VAL A 829 -23.90 16.95 -38.56
C VAL A 829 -24.53 18.23 -39.12
N THR A 830 -25.85 18.26 -39.25
CA THR A 830 -26.58 19.44 -39.72
C THR A 830 -26.83 20.40 -38.57
N VAL A 831 -26.52 21.68 -38.78
CA VAL A 831 -26.80 22.79 -37.87
C VAL A 831 -27.75 23.76 -38.57
N SER A 832 -28.93 23.97 -38.00
CA SER A 832 -29.97 24.80 -38.59
C SER A 832 -30.05 26.15 -37.88
N VAL A 833 -29.84 27.23 -38.61
CA VAL A 833 -30.16 28.58 -38.14
C VAL A 833 -31.57 28.93 -38.58
N SER A 834 -32.43 29.14 -37.59
CA SER A 834 -33.79 29.62 -37.82
C SER A 834 -33.81 31.15 -37.76
N ILE A 835 -34.70 31.75 -38.56
CA ILE A 835 -34.98 33.18 -38.48
C ILE A 835 -36.32 33.34 -37.75
N ASP A 836 -36.38 34.20 -36.74
CA ASP A 836 -37.65 34.60 -36.12
C ASP A 836 -38.39 35.54 -37.09
N PRO A 837 -39.49 35.11 -37.74
CA PRO A 837 -40.15 35.88 -38.79
C PRO A 837 -41.21 36.79 -38.16
N ILE A 838 -40.78 37.93 -37.62
CA ILE A 838 -41.71 38.90 -37.03
C ILE A 838 -42.40 39.69 -38.15
N ALA A 839 -43.62 39.28 -38.47
CA ALA A 839 -44.53 40.04 -39.32
C ALA A 839 -44.95 41.37 -38.65
N PRO A 840 -45.28 42.42 -39.42
CA PRO A 840 -45.91 43.63 -38.89
C PRO A 840 -47.29 43.29 -38.26
N PRO A 841 -47.75 44.07 -37.26
CA PRO A 841 -48.99 43.78 -36.55
C PRO A 841 -50.22 43.95 -37.44
N THR A 842 -51.23 43.11 -37.20
CA THR A 842 -52.59 43.30 -37.70
C THR A 842 -53.38 44.21 -36.76
N ASN A 843 -54.51 44.76 -37.23
CA ASN A 843 -55.44 45.58 -36.44
C ASN A 843 -54.81 46.81 -35.73
N ALA A 844 -53.74 47.40 -36.30
CA ALA A 844 -53.20 48.67 -35.82
C ALA A 844 -54.25 49.79 -35.97
N THR A 845 -54.85 50.17 -34.85
CA THR A 845 -56.07 50.99 -34.79
C THR A 845 -55.93 52.10 -33.76
N VAL A 846 -56.75 53.14 -33.95
CA VAL A 846 -56.97 54.23 -32.99
C VAL A 846 -58.47 54.32 -32.71
N ASP A 847 -58.86 54.57 -31.46
CA ASP A 847 -60.26 54.64 -31.03
C ASP A 847 -61.02 55.85 -31.59
N LYS A 848 -60.33 56.95 -31.93
CA LYS A 848 -60.91 58.22 -32.42
C LYS A 848 -60.04 58.81 -33.54
N THR A 849 -60.67 59.30 -34.60
CA THR A 849 -59.99 59.85 -35.80
C THR A 849 -60.16 61.36 -35.99
N VAL A 850 -61.09 62.00 -35.28
CA VAL A 850 -61.22 63.47 -35.23
C VAL A 850 -61.40 63.87 -33.77
N ILE A 851 -60.58 64.80 -33.28
CA ILE A 851 -60.56 65.23 -31.88
C ILE A 851 -60.35 66.74 -31.73
N CYS A 852 -60.77 67.29 -30.59
CA CYS A 852 -60.22 68.56 -30.11
C CYS A 852 -58.80 68.34 -29.57
N ALA A 853 -57.95 69.37 -29.65
CA ALA A 853 -56.55 69.28 -29.21
C ALA A 853 -56.43 68.83 -27.75
N ASN A 854 -55.46 67.96 -27.46
CA ASN A 854 -55.21 67.32 -26.15
C ASN A 854 -56.20 66.21 -25.74
N THR A 855 -57.15 65.80 -26.59
CA THR A 855 -58.01 64.64 -26.27
C THR A 855 -57.21 63.34 -26.29
N THR A 856 -57.37 62.50 -25.26
CA THR A 856 -56.72 61.18 -25.19
C THR A 856 -57.36 60.17 -26.15
N ILE A 857 -56.50 59.45 -26.85
CA ILE A 857 -56.78 58.35 -27.77
C ILE A 857 -56.12 57.05 -27.27
N ALA A 858 -56.68 55.92 -27.65
CA ALA A 858 -56.13 54.58 -27.39
C ALA A 858 -55.63 53.97 -28.70
N LEU A 859 -54.41 53.44 -28.66
CA LEU A 859 -53.73 52.76 -29.76
C LEU A 859 -53.67 51.26 -29.46
N SER A 860 -54.25 50.45 -30.35
CA SER A 860 -54.27 48.99 -30.19
C SER A 860 -53.79 48.28 -31.44
N ALA A 861 -53.11 47.14 -31.28
CA ALA A 861 -52.54 46.34 -32.35
C ALA A 861 -52.39 44.88 -31.92
N THR A 862 -52.38 43.95 -32.87
CA THR A 862 -52.25 42.52 -32.60
C THR A 862 -51.05 41.95 -33.34
N CYS A 863 -50.09 41.40 -32.60
CA CYS A 863 -48.96 40.66 -33.15
C CYS A 863 -49.28 39.15 -33.18
N GLY A 864 -48.98 38.48 -34.29
CA GLY A 864 -49.07 37.01 -34.35
C GLY A 864 -48.00 36.33 -33.51
N THR A 865 -46.82 36.97 -33.38
CA THR A 865 -45.71 36.60 -32.50
C THR A 865 -45.10 37.86 -31.90
N GLY A 866 -44.78 37.82 -30.60
CA GLY A 866 -44.27 38.98 -29.86
C GLY A 866 -45.36 39.97 -29.40
N THR A 867 -44.93 41.16 -29.00
CA THR A 867 -45.77 42.25 -28.47
C THR A 867 -45.73 43.48 -29.40
N PRO A 868 -46.82 44.26 -29.56
CA PRO A 868 -46.76 45.51 -30.32
C PRO A 868 -45.77 46.52 -29.73
N ILE A 869 -45.17 47.35 -30.59
CA ILE A 869 -44.31 48.47 -30.22
C ILE A 869 -44.60 49.67 -31.13
N TRP A 870 -44.81 50.85 -30.52
CA TRP A 870 -45.41 52.01 -31.19
C TRP A 870 -44.42 53.12 -31.49
N TYR A 871 -44.66 53.83 -32.58
CA TYR A 871 -43.83 54.94 -33.08
C TYR A 871 -44.68 56.04 -33.69
N ASN A 872 -44.15 57.26 -33.73
CA ASN A 872 -44.76 58.43 -34.37
C ASN A 872 -44.34 58.61 -35.86
N GLN A 873 -43.56 57.68 -36.42
CA GLN A 873 -43.05 57.73 -37.80
C GLN A 873 -43.06 56.35 -38.47
N PRO A 874 -43.17 56.28 -39.81
CA PRO A 874 -43.19 55.00 -40.55
C PRO A 874 -41.84 54.26 -40.48
N THR A 875 -40.74 55.00 -40.43
CA THR A 875 -39.37 54.50 -40.24
C THR A 875 -38.62 55.49 -39.32
N GLY A 876 -37.65 55.02 -38.54
CA GLY A 876 -36.98 55.86 -37.54
C GLY A 876 -37.89 56.23 -36.35
N GLY A 877 -37.62 57.38 -35.72
CA GLY A 877 -38.40 57.91 -34.59
C GLY A 877 -38.18 57.18 -33.25
N THR A 878 -38.59 57.83 -32.16
CA THR A 878 -38.52 57.29 -30.79
C THR A 878 -39.66 56.32 -30.53
N SER A 879 -39.41 55.26 -29.75
CA SER A 879 -40.48 54.36 -29.28
C SER A 879 -41.42 55.11 -28.32
N LEU A 880 -42.72 54.96 -28.53
CA LEU A 880 -43.80 55.53 -27.72
C LEU A 880 -44.28 54.57 -26.61
N GLY A 881 -43.85 53.31 -26.66
CA GLY A 881 -44.26 52.27 -25.71
C GLY A 881 -44.53 50.90 -26.38
N THR A 882 -44.67 49.87 -25.56
CA THR A 882 -45.00 48.49 -25.96
C THR A 882 -46.37 48.07 -25.45
N GLY A 883 -47.00 47.12 -26.13
CA GLY A 883 -48.39 46.69 -25.87
C GLY A 883 -49.42 47.61 -26.51
N ASN A 884 -50.65 47.61 -25.97
CA ASN A 884 -51.67 48.60 -26.30
C ASN A 884 -51.47 49.82 -25.40
N ILE A 885 -51.40 51.03 -25.98
CA ILE A 885 -51.00 52.26 -25.27
C ILE A 885 -52.01 53.39 -25.48
N VAL A 886 -51.86 54.48 -24.73
CA VAL A 886 -52.65 55.71 -24.91
C VAL A 886 -51.74 56.88 -25.29
N GLN A 887 -52.29 57.85 -26.04
CA GLN A 887 -51.61 59.07 -26.49
C GLN A 887 -52.58 60.25 -26.47
N SER A 888 -52.09 61.49 -26.50
CA SER A 888 -52.92 62.71 -26.51
C SER A 888 -52.37 63.74 -27.51
N PRO A 889 -52.62 63.58 -28.83
CA PRO A 889 -52.03 64.46 -29.84
C PRO A 889 -52.60 65.88 -29.81
N THR A 890 -51.72 66.86 -30.06
CA THR A 890 -52.04 68.30 -30.22
C THR A 890 -52.08 68.75 -31.67
N THR A 891 -51.54 67.94 -32.59
CA THR A 891 -51.49 68.16 -34.03
C THR A 891 -51.93 66.91 -34.78
N THR A 892 -52.44 67.10 -35.99
CA THR A 892 -52.88 65.99 -36.86
C THR A 892 -51.73 65.00 -37.11
N THR A 893 -51.87 63.75 -36.66
CA THR A 893 -50.79 62.76 -36.57
C THR A 893 -51.28 61.36 -36.95
N THR A 894 -50.38 60.54 -37.50
CA THR A 894 -50.59 59.11 -37.75
C THR A 894 -49.59 58.30 -36.92
N TYR A 895 -50.04 57.23 -36.27
CA TYR A 895 -49.19 56.36 -35.45
C TYR A 895 -48.87 55.05 -36.18
N TYR A 896 -47.76 54.43 -35.83
CA TYR A 896 -47.23 53.24 -36.50
C TYR A 896 -46.86 52.16 -35.49
N ALA A 897 -47.43 50.96 -35.63
CA ALA A 897 -47.10 49.81 -34.80
C ALA A 897 -46.16 48.84 -35.54
N GLY A 898 -45.06 48.47 -34.90
CA GLY A 898 -44.30 47.25 -35.22
C GLY A 898 -44.63 46.14 -34.22
N CYS A 899 -44.07 44.95 -34.44
CA CYS A 899 -44.04 43.87 -33.46
C CYS A 899 -42.62 43.65 -32.97
N THR A 900 -42.45 43.17 -31.73
CA THR A 900 -41.15 42.80 -31.17
C THR A 900 -41.23 41.54 -30.32
N ASN A 901 -40.23 40.65 -30.45
CA ASN A 901 -40.07 39.42 -29.69
C ASN A 901 -38.63 39.37 -29.18
N GLY A 902 -38.44 39.64 -27.88
CA GLY A 902 -37.11 39.82 -27.31
C GLY A 902 -36.34 40.97 -27.97
N THR A 903 -35.21 40.66 -28.61
CA THR A 903 -34.36 41.62 -29.34
C THR A 903 -34.76 41.79 -30.82
N CYS A 904 -35.65 40.93 -31.34
CA CYS A 904 -36.09 40.99 -32.73
C CYS A 904 -37.29 41.93 -32.88
N ALA A 905 -37.39 42.61 -34.03
CA ALA A 905 -38.51 43.49 -34.37
C ALA A 905 -38.96 43.33 -35.83
N SER A 906 -40.21 43.70 -36.14
CA SER A 906 -40.76 43.64 -37.50
C SER A 906 -40.05 44.64 -38.43
N GLY A 907 -39.67 44.17 -39.62
CA GLY A 907 -38.96 45.00 -40.62
C GLY A 907 -39.81 46.12 -41.23
N SER A 908 -41.13 46.09 -41.02
CA SER A 908 -42.09 47.14 -41.39
C SER A 908 -43.05 47.44 -40.24
N ARG A 909 -43.77 48.56 -40.33
CA ARG A 909 -44.76 49.02 -39.34
C ARG A 909 -46.11 49.25 -40.01
N THR A 910 -47.19 48.90 -39.33
CA THR A 910 -48.57 49.13 -39.76
C THR A 910 -49.05 50.48 -39.23
N ALA A 911 -49.54 51.35 -40.12
CA ALA A 911 -50.10 52.65 -39.75
C ALA A 911 -51.53 52.52 -39.19
N THR A 912 -51.89 53.39 -38.24
CA THR A 912 -53.30 53.62 -37.85
C THR A 912 -54.01 54.50 -38.89
N ALA A 913 -55.32 54.66 -38.74
CA ALA A 913 -55.99 55.84 -39.28
C ALA A 913 -55.34 57.13 -38.73
N GLN A 914 -55.35 58.20 -39.52
CA GLN A 914 -54.87 59.52 -39.10
C GLN A 914 -55.85 60.15 -38.10
N VAL A 915 -55.30 60.82 -37.08
CA VAL A 915 -56.06 61.56 -36.07
C VAL A 915 -55.99 63.05 -36.41
N VAL A 916 -57.13 63.68 -36.68
CA VAL A 916 -57.26 65.08 -37.15
C VAL A 916 -57.70 66.02 -36.02
N VAL A 917 -57.10 67.22 -35.93
CA VAL A 917 -57.32 68.23 -34.87
C VAL A 917 -57.88 69.55 -35.44
N THR A 918 -58.89 70.16 -34.80
CA THR A 918 -59.67 71.34 -35.32
C THR A 918 -59.84 72.53 -34.33
N TYR A 919 -60.16 73.75 -34.86
CA TYR A 919 -60.20 75.07 -34.16
C TYR A 919 -61.21 76.10 -34.81
N ILE A 920 -61.62 77.23 -34.16
CA ILE A 920 -62.63 78.26 -34.63
C ILE A 920 -62.16 79.76 -34.46
N GLY A 921 -62.67 80.75 -35.24
CA GLY A 921 -62.29 82.21 -35.28
C GLY A 921 -63.41 83.31 -35.25
N SER A 922 -63.11 84.62 -35.52
CA SER A 922 -63.78 85.84 -34.97
C SER A 922 -64.31 86.99 -35.94
N ASN A 923 -64.53 88.23 -35.42
CA ASN A 923 -65.36 89.39 -35.91
C ASN A 923 -64.89 90.19 -37.18
N LEU A 924 -65.77 91.00 -37.83
CA LEU A 924 -65.53 91.72 -39.10
C LEU A 924 -66.09 93.18 -39.17
N ASN A 925 -65.49 94.08 -39.95
CA ASN A 925 -65.96 95.48 -40.21
C ASN A 925 -65.87 95.85 -41.72
N LEU A 926 -66.81 96.67 -42.23
CA LEU A 926 -66.96 97.00 -43.67
C LEU A 926 -67.20 98.50 -43.92
N THR A 927 -66.42 99.12 -44.82
CA THR A 927 -66.47 100.58 -45.06
C THR A 927 -66.46 101.02 -46.53
N ALA A 928 -66.02 100.18 -47.47
CA ALA A 928 -65.89 100.53 -48.89
C ALA A 928 -67.22 100.39 -49.68
N PRO A 929 -67.54 101.29 -50.64
CA PRO A 929 -68.75 101.18 -51.45
C PRO A 929 -68.88 99.86 -52.21
N ILE A 930 -70.10 99.37 -52.37
CA ILE A 930 -70.40 98.06 -52.95
C ILE A 930 -71.27 98.21 -54.21
N SER A 931 -70.82 97.58 -55.30
CA SER A 931 -71.53 97.47 -56.59
C SER A 931 -71.63 96.01 -57.04
N GLY A 932 -72.69 95.67 -57.78
CA GLY A 932 -72.86 94.36 -58.42
C GLY A 932 -73.86 93.42 -57.75
N SER A 933 -74.24 92.37 -58.47
CA SER A 933 -75.27 91.41 -58.06
C SER A 933 -74.70 90.30 -57.18
N SER A 934 -75.02 90.33 -55.89
CA SER A 934 -74.70 89.39 -54.80
C SER A 934 -73.28 89.48 -54.21
N ILE A 935 -73.17 90.12 -53.05
CA ILE A 935 -72.04 90.00 -52.11
C ILE A 935 -72.57 89.58 -50.73
N GLN A 936 -71.97 88.54 -50.14
CA GLN A 936 -72.36 88.03 -48.83
C GLN A 936 -71.16 87.99 -47.86
N ALA A 937 -71.29 88.64 -46.69
CA ALA A 937 -70.27 88.65 -45.64
C ALA A 937 -70.79 87.91 -44.39
N ALA A 938 -69.95 87.05 -43.79
CA ALA A 938 -70.29 86.23 -42.63
C ALA A 938 -69.23 86.34 -41.53
N SER A 939 -69.65 86.58 -40.28
CA SER A 939 -68.75 86.66 -39.10
C SER A 939 -69.52 86.52 -37.78
N ASN A 940 -68.86 86.64 -36.63
CA ASN A 940 -69.54 86.71 -35.33
C ASN A 940 -70.29 88.04 -35.14
N SER A 941 -69.69 89.17 -35.51
CA SER A 941 -70.36 90.48 -35.59
C SER A 941 -69.88 91.28 -36.80
N ILE A 942 -70.74 92.14 -37.35
CA ILE A 942 -70.43 93.03 -38.49
C ILE A 942 -70.79 94.49 -38.17
N THR A 943 -69.88 95.43 -38.41
CA THR A 943 -70.18 96.88 -38.45
C THR A 943 -70.02 97.40 -39.87
N ALA A 944 -70.96 98.21 -40.37
CA ALA A 944 -70.94 98.71 -41.74
C ALA A 944 -71.27 100.22 -41.87
N THR A 945 -70.47 100.92 -42.69
CA THR A 945 -70.66 102.35 -43.02
C THR A 945 -70.63 102.62 -44.53
N ASN A 946 -70.66 101.57 -45.36
CA ASN A 946 -70.49 101.67 -46.80
C ASN A 946 -71.75 102.14 -47.55
N THR A 947 -71.55 102.71 -48.74
CA THR A 947 -72.62 102.94 -49.72
C THR A 947 -72.89 101.68 -50.54
N ILE A 948 -74.15 101.37 -50.83
CA ILE A 948 -74.57 100.32 -51.77
C ILE A 948 -75.10 101.03 -53.03
N LEU A 949 -74.37 100.86 -54.13
CA LEU A 949 -74.58 101.59 -55.38
C LEU A 949 -75.71 101.00 -56.22
N THR A 950 -76.30 101.84 -57.08
CA THR A 950 -77.48 101.55 -57.90
C THR A 950 -77.35 100.22 -58.66
N GLY A 951 -78.32 99.32 -58.47
CA GLY A 951 -78.35 97.99 -59.10
C GLY A 951 -77.60 96.88 -58.35
N ALA A 952 -76.98 97.16 -57.19
CA ALA A 952 -76.30 96.15 -56.39
C ALA A 952 -77.26 95.31 -55.50
N GLN A 953 -76.83 94.10 -55.14
CA GLN A 953 -77.51 93.25 -54.14
C GLN A 953 -76.52 92.76 -53.08
N VAL A 954 -76.75 93.07 -51.80
CA VAL A 954 -75.82 92.78 -50.70
C VAL A 954 -76.53 92.11 -49.52
N ARG A 955 -75.93 91.06 -48.95
CA ARG A 955 -76.41 90.33 -47.75
C ARG A 955 -75.35 90.29 -46.65
N TYR A 956 -75.65 90.81 -45.47
CA TYR A 956 -74.78 90.62 -44.28
C TYR A 956 -75.37 89.55 -43.36
N VAL A 957 -74.52 88.65 -42.86
CA VAL A 957 -74.89 87.58 -41.91
C VAL A 957 -73.95 87.61 -40.71
N ALA A 958 -74.49 87.66 -39.49
CA ALA A 958 -73.69 87.56 -38.27
C ALA A 958 -74.27 86.54 -37.29
N SER A 959 -73.45 85.94 -36.44
CA SER A 959 -73.95 85.07 -35.36
C SER A 959 -74.48 85.85 -34.15
N SER A 960 -74.04 87.10 -33.96
CA SER A 960 -74.38 87.94 -32.82
C SER A 960 -75.02 89.29 -33.20
N SER A 961 -74.36 90.13 -34.01
CA SER A 961 -74.86 91.49 -34.31
C SER A 961 -74.44 92.06 -35.67
N ILE A 962 -75.29 92.93 -36.24
CA ILE A 962 -75.00 93.75 -37.42
C ILE A 962 -75.38 95.20 -37.11
N LEU A 963 -74.45 96.14 -37.28
CA LEU A 963 -74.64 97.57 -36.97
C LEU A 963 -74.39 98.44 -38.21
N LEU A 964 -75.35 99.29 -38.57
CA LEU A 964 -75.29 100.24 -39.69
C LEU A 964 -75.26 101.68 -39.15
N LEU A 965 -74.32 102.51 -39.58
CA LEU A 965 -74.12 103.85 -38.98
C LEU A 965 -74.25 105.00 -40.01
N PRO A 966 -75.05 106.05 -39.72
CA PRO A 966 -75.04 107.29 -40.48
C PRO A 966 -73.99 108.27 -39.93
N GLN A 967 -73.09 108.77 -40.79
CA GLN A 967 -72.13 109.83 -40.42
C GLN A 967 -72.05 110.93 -41.48
N ALA A 968 -71.71 112.14 -41.03
CA ALA A 968 -71.62 113.33 -41.87
C ALA A 968 -70.47 113.19 -42.89
N GLY A 969 -70.82 113.18 -44.18
CA GLY A 969 -69.88 113.00 -45.30
C GLY A 969 -70.00 111.69 -46.07
N GLY A 970 -70.84 110.74 -45.63
CA GLY A 970 -71.08 109.47 -46.35
C GLY A 970 -71.37 108.28 -45.44
N GLY A 971 -72.47 108.36 -44.66
CA GLY A 971 -72.95 107.23 -43.87
C GLY A 971 -73.50 106.09 -44.72
N PHE A 972 -73.95 104.99 -44.08
CA PHE A 972 -74.57 103.87 -44.79
C PHE A 972 -75.74 104.35 -45.67
N GLN A 973 -75.59 104.17 -46.98
CA GLN A 973 -76.48 104.69 -48.01
C GLN A 973 -76.84 103.56 -48.98
N VAL A 974 -78.08 103.56 -49.46
CA VAL A 974 -78.54 102.65 -50.51
C VAL A 974 -79.12 103.52 -51.63
N GLU A 975 -78.50 103.48 -52.81
CA GLU A 975 -78.95 104.28 -53.94
C GLU A 975 -80.25 103.73 -54.56
N ASN A 976 -80.96 104.60 -55.28
CA ASN A 976 -82.27 104.29 -55.86
C ASN A 976 -82.17 103.18 -56.92
N GLY A 977 -82.57 101.96 -56.57
CA GLY A 977 -82.50 100.77 -57.42
C GLY A 977 -81.58 99.66 -56.91
N ALA A 978 -80.97 99.79 -55.74
CA ALA A 978 -80.21 98.71 -55.07
C ALA A 978 -81.05 97.94 -54.03
N VAL A 979 -80.61 96.73 -53.66
CA VAL A 979 -81.26 95.85 -52.66
C VAL A 979 -80.28 95.47 -51.56
N PHE A 980 -80.73 95.56 -50.31
CA PHE A 980 -79.93 95.27 -49.12
C PHE A 980 -80.66 94.33 -48.15
N GLU A 981 -79.95 93.37 -47.58
CA GLU A 981 -80.46 92.44 -46.56
C GLU A 981 -79.43 92.24 -45.44
N ALA A 982 -79.88 92.22 -44.18
CA ALA A 982 -79.07 91.87 -43.02
C ALA A 982 -79.80 90.84 -42.15
N ARG A 983 -79.10 89.78 -41.71
CA ARG A 983 -79.66 88.71 -40.87
C ARG A 983 -78.70 88.31 -39.75
N ILE A 984 -79.24 88.04 -38.57
CA ILE A 984 -78.50 87.43 -37.45
C ILE A 984 -78.97 85.97 -37.31
N MET A 985 -78.05 85.01 -37.38
CA MET A 985 -78.34 83.56 -37.37
C MET A 985 -77.20 82.74 -36.73
N PRO A 986 -77.47 81.74 -35.87
CA PRO A 986 -76.42 80.93 -35.24
C PRO A 986 -75.62 80.07 -36.23
N LEU A 987 -74.31 79.94 -35.99
CA LEU A 987 -73.42 79.00 -36.69
C LEU A 987 -73.16 77.78 -35.78
N VAL A 988 -73.25 76.56 -36.31
CA VAL A 988 -73.04 75.30 -35.58
C VAL A 988 -71.79 74.61 -36.12
N GLY A 989 -70.80 74.27 -35.27
CA GLY A 989 -69.50 73.79 -35.78
C GLY A 989 -68.52 73.07 -34.83
N CYS A 990 -68.52 73.33 -33.52
CA CYS A 990 -67.90 72.45 -32.50
C CYS A 990 -68.73 72.51 -31.21
N GLN A 991 -68.76 71.40 -30.47
CA GLN A 991 -69.00 71.37 -29.02
C GLN A 991 -67.70 70.98 -28.32
#